data_AF-A0A949G0A4-F1
#
_entry.id   AF-A0A949G0A4-F1
#
_cell.length_a   1.000
_cell.length_b   1.000
_cell.length_c   1.000
_cell.angle_alpha   90.00
_cell.angle_beta   90.00
_cell.angle_gamma   90.00
#
_symmetry.space_group_name_H-M   'P 1'
#
loop_
_entity.id
_entity.type
_entity.pdbx_description
1 polymer ?
#
loop_
_entity_poly.entity_id
_entity_poly.type
_entity_poly.pdbx_seq_one_letter_code
_entity_poly.pdbx_strand_id
1 'polypeptide(L)'
;MSAVILGGVAFSQTLTVYGTAPGQSGPAFPGGSIAAGDTVRIDDGGSVTGAVSNSGTLQFNQTSGSLSLTGTYTGSATATLSLTNGGTVGLLQSTTTTIIDGAVDVSGGSLSTGTSALFIGANGNGLLSISGSGAVATTYARFASGSASSATFTISGGTFTNTARTASPLYFASGSASSGTFTMTGGTANFGTGSGGGFAYGPNSRATMTLTGGTMTWNWLEPAEGDNSVATITVSGSATRLTASSILRMSIGTSATSTLAIDSGVAAIGTFLLGTGVNSTSAVTITGGSVGFAGTGANTNGNFIGSGAGSSGTMTISAGTTTIAGPTLVGGLGTINAGGVSRGLLKVEGGLVTTNTAATGSFTNVLENHVILGRYAPTTGEMLVTGGTFTAQRDFYVGGSGTGTLTLSGSSARMQMGRLFVSSTIVSQMNSVGGAGSVTVSSGTLLVTGSGNAANLFVGTNSSGTGSLTINGSGVVIVGGTLSRGPVGLITLGPGGTLQIGSGTSNGVLLSNTGSLVNDGTLVFNRPTDFFYSGVISGSGAFIKRSNAWGTLQSANTYTGLTSVEAGVLRLSGSGGIGTGGLSLTGTARFDLGNLTSATYTLPATGDLLGTGTLSGLGKTLAVLGQLLPGPAAGSLSVDTGLTLDLSGAAGSTFDITSPGFTAGTFDLVSGSGSVVYGGVLNLAFSNGPYADGTDVVRIFANTGGSSGTFTSVVATGLGAGQYATFNPVTGFVSLVPEPATYALALAGIACGGHSIWRRRKRA
;
A
#
# COMPACT_ATOMS: atom_id res chain seq x y z
N MET A 1 -40.02 -24.05 72.00
CA MET A 1 -39.75 -23.33 70.74
C MET A 1 -38.24 -23.33 70.53
N SER A 2 -37.82 -23.81 69.36
CA SER A 2 -36.44 -23.83 68.89
C SER A 2 -35.84 -22.43 68.72
N ALA A 3 -34.52 -22.43 68.50
CA ALA A 3 -33.68 -21.43 67.82
C ALA A 3 -32.90 -20.49 68.74
N VAL A 4 -31.60 -20.23 68.56
CA VAL A 4 -30.60 -20.68 67.56
C VAL A 4 -29.22 -20.48 68.23
N ILE A 5 -28.34 -21.46 68.09
CA ILE A 5 -26.90 -21.29 68.36
C ILE A 5 -26.32 -20.52 67.18
N LEU A 6 -25.90 -19.27 67.37
CA LEU A 6 -25.02 -18.56 66.45
C LEU A 6 -23.58 -18.73 66.96
N GLY A 7 -22.94 -19.81 66.52
CA GLY A 7 -21.48 -19.94 66.55
C GLY A 7 -20.88 -18.93 65.57
N GLY A 8 -20.74 -17.68 66.00
CA GLY A 8 -19.98 -16.67 65.29
C GLY A 8 -18.50 -16.87 65.58
N VAL A 9 -17.77 -17.50 64.66
CA VAL A 9 -16.31 -17.46 64.67
C VAL A 9 -15.91 -16.02 64.34
N ALA A 10 -15.62 -15.22 65.35
CA ALA A 10 -15.06 -13.89 65.16
C ALA A 10 -13.62 -14.05 64.63
N PHE A 11 -13.39 -13.76 63.36
CA PHE A 11 -12.04 -13.54 62.87
C PHE A 11 -11.54 -12.22 63.47
N SER A 12 -10.77 -12.30 64.57
CA SER A 12 -10.10 -11.14 65.16
C SER A 12 -8.99 -10.69 64.21
N GLN A 13 -9.25 -9.66 63.38
CA GLN A 13 -8.23 -8.96 62.63
C GLN A 13 -7.57 -7.93 63.54
N THR A 14 -6.26 -8.00 63.74
CA THR A 14 -5.53 -7.10 64.65
C THR A 14 -4.78 -6.03 63.86
N LEU A 15 -5.00 -4.75 64.17
CA LEU A 15 -4.17 -3.64 63.69
C LEU A 15 -3.12 -3.29 64.75
N THR A 16 -1.85 -3.51 64.44
CA THR A 16 -0.72 -3.08 65.29
C THR A 16 0.01 -1.93 64.61
N VAL A 17 0.22 -0.82 65.33
CA VAL A 17 0.82 0.40 64.78
C VAL A 17 2.17 0.67 65.46
N TYR A 18 3.20 0.95 64.66
CA TYR A 18 4.53 1.35 65.10
C TYR A 18 4.86 2.73 64.52
N GLY A 19 5.60 3.56 65.25
CA GLY A 19 5.88 4.95 64.88
C GLY A 19 5.20 6.00 65.78
N THR A 20 5.46 7.26 65.47
CA THR A 20 5.06 8.47 66.22
C THR A 20 4.71 9.61 65.24
N ALA A 21 4.56 10.84 65.73
CA ALA A 21 4.41 12.03 64.88
C ALA A 21 5.65 12.25 63.97
N PRO A 22 5.49 12.93 62.81
CA PRO A 22 6.59 13.27 61.92
C PRO A 22 7.78 13.90 62.65
N GLY A 23 8.99 13.39 62.41
CA GLY A 23 10.23 13.93 62.98
C GLY A 23 10.58 13.46 64.40
N GLN A 24 9.81 12.56 65.02
CA GLN A 24 10.15 11.93 66.30
C GLN A 24 10.60 10.47 66.11
N SER A 25 11.41 9.94 67.03
CA SER A 25 11.75 8.51 67.06
C SER A 25 10.60 7.74 67.71
N GLY A 26 10.02 6.81 66.96
CA GLY A 26 8.93 5.96 67.42
C GLY A 26 9.35 4.51 67.68
N PRO A 27 8.46 3.70 68.28
CA PRO A 27 8.74 2.30 68.57
C PRO A 27 9.03 1.51 67.28
N ALA A 28 10.01 0.61 67.35
CA ALA A 28 10.40 -0.26 66.25
C ALA A 28 9.55 -1.53 66.24
N PHE A 29 9.17 -2.01 65.06
CA PHE A 29 8.68 -3.35 64.86
C PHE A 29 9.87 -4.33 64.90
N PRO A 30 9.96 -5.22 65.89
CA PRO A 30 11.11 -6.12 66.04
C PRO A 30 11.18 -7.23 64.98
N GLY A 31 10.20 -7.30 64.07
CA GLY A 31 10.03 -8.41 63.14
C GLY A 31 9.16 -9.53 63.71
N GLY A 32 9.02 -10.62 62.94
CA GLY A 32 8.19 -11.78 63.28
C GLY A 32 7.15 -12.12 62.21
N SER A 33 6.22 -13.02 62.57
CA SER A 33 5.14 -13.45 61.68
C SER A 33 3.95 -12.51 61.78
N ILE A 34 3.43 -12.05 60.63
CA ILE A 34 2.15 -11.35 60.52
C ILE A 34 1.13 -12.37 60.01
N ALA A 35 0.11 -12.69 60.82
CA ALA A 35 -0.87 -13.70 60.45
C ALA A 35 -1.86 -13.19 59.38
N ALA A 36 -2.50 -14.11 58.67
CA ALA A 36 -3.50 -13.75 57.66
C ALA A 36 -4.67 -12.97 58.30
N GLY A 37 -5.01 -11.83 57.70
CA GLY A 37 -6.03 -10.90 58.22
C GLY A 37 -5.50 -9.85 59.21
N ASP A 38 -4.32 -10.03 59.80
CA ASP A 38 -3.71 -9.01 60.65
C ASP A 38 -3.03 -7.91 59.83
N THR A 39 -2.92 -6.72 60.41
CA THR A 39 -2.22 -5.57 59.81
C THR A 39 -1.17 -5.02 60.77
N VAL A 40 0.07 -4.92 60.31
CA VAL A 40 1.13 -4.14 60.96
C VAL A 40 1.34 -2.87 60.14
N ARG A 41 1.11 -1.70 60.75
CA ARG A 41 1.29 -0.39 60.12
C ARG A 41 2.49 0.34 60.72
N ILE A 42 3.40 0.80 59.86
CA ILE A 42 4.57 1.58 60.22
C ILE A 42 4.35 3.03 59.78
N ASP A 43 4.12 3.90 60.76
CA ASP A 43 3.97 5.35 60.60
C ASP A 43 5.33 6.07 60.66
N ASP A 44 5.30 7.39 60.57
CA ASP A 44 6.47 8.25 60.68
C ASP A 44 7.26 7.97 61.98
N GLY A 45 8.58 8.02 61.90
CA GLY A 45 9.45 7.75 63.06
C GLY A 45 9.54 6.26 63.46
N GLY A 46 8.69 5.39 62.92
CA GLY A 46 8.76 3.94 63.12
C GLY A 46 9.89 3.30 62.31
N SER A 47 10.39 2.16 62.79
CA SER A 47 11.40 1.36 62.09
C SER A 47 11.09 -0.14 62.14
N VAL A 48 11.74 -0.95 61.28
CA VAL A 48 11.66 -2.41 61.27
C VAL A 48 13.06 -2.95 61.46
N THR A 49 13.30 -3.71 62.53
CA THR A 49 14.66 -4.12 62.94
C THR A 49 14.95 -5.61 62.79
N GLY A 50 13.92 -6.45 62.60
CA GLY A 50 14.08 -7.89 62.40
C GLY A 50 13.46 -8.42 61.11
N ALA A 51 13.62 -9.72 60.86
CA ALA A 51 13.03 -10.41 59.70
C ALA A 51 11.50 -10.46 59.80
N VAL A 52 10.82 -10.40 58.66
CA VAL A 52 9.35 -10.40 58.59
C VAL A 52 8.86 -11.52 57.70
N SER A 53 8.02 -12.40 58.26
CA SER A 53 7.26 -13.41 57.52
C SER A 53 5.81 -12.96 57.45
N ASN A 54 5.40 -12.41 56.31
CA ASN A 54 4.10 -11.79 56.17
C ASN A 54 3.10 -12.77 55.52
N SER A 55 1.97 -13.00 56.20
CA SER A 55 0.75 -13.58 55.62
C SER A 55 -0.46 -12.66 55.73
N GLY A 56 -0.34 -11.52 56.42
CA GLY A 56 -1.36 -10.47 56.56
C GLY A 56 -0.96 -9.22 55.78
N THR A 57 -1.09 -8.03 56.37
CA THR A 57 -0.72 -6.75 55.76
C THR A 57 0.43 -6.10 56.51
N LEU A 58 1.49 -5.73 55.80
CA LEU A 58 2.52 -4.80 56.26
C LEU A 58 2.33 -3.48 55.51
N GLN A 59 1.88 -2.45 56.21
CA GLN A 59 1.57 -1.15 55.62
C GLN A 59 2.59 -0.10 56.06
N PHE A 60 3.21 0.58 55.10
CA PHE A 60 4.07 1.74 55.32
C PHE A 60 3.30 3.01 54.99
N ASN A 61 3.14 3.85 56.00
CA ASN A 61 2.33 5.07 55.94
C ASN A 61 3.19 6.32 56.25
N GLN A 62 4.47 6.25 55.90
CA GLN A 62 5.40 7.36 56.13
C GLN A 62 5.12 8.53 55.20
N THR A 63 5.02 9.73 55.75
CA THR A 63 4.83 10.98 54.99
C THR A 63 6.12 11.44 54.31
N SER A 64 7.27 11.14 54.91
CA SER A 64 8.61 11.46 54.41
C SER A 64 9.69 10.59 55.07
N GLY A 65 10.91 10.61 54.52
CA GLY A 65 12.05 9.86 55.07
C GLY A 65 12.33 8.53 54.35
N SER A 66 13.35 7.82 54.83
CA SER A 66 13.76 6.52 54.29
C SER A 66 13.78 5.48 55.40
N LEU A 67 13.08 4.38 55.18
CA LEU A 67 13.06 3.21 56.05
C LEU A 67 13.73 2.04 55.34
N SER A 68 14.78 1.49 55.93
CA SER A 68 15.44 0.30 55.41
C SER A 68 15.00 -0.95 56.17
N LEU A 69 14.44 -1.92 55.47
CA LEU A 69 14.33 -3.29 55.95
C LEU A 69 15.63 -4.03 55.63
N THR A 70 16.46 -4.21 56.66
CA THR A 70 17.74 -4.93 56.55
C THR A 70 17.60 -6.43 56.84
N GLY A 71 16.55 -6.84 57.56
CA GLY A 71 16.18 -8.24 57.76
C GLY A 71 15.41 -8.84 56.58
N THR A 72 15.40 -10.17 56.46
CA THR A 72 14.70 -10.87 55.37
C THR A 72 13.19 -10.59 55.38
N TYR A 73 12.62 -10.20 54.24
CA TYR A 73 11.17 -10.10 54.04
C TYR A 73 10.70 -11.20 53.09
N THR A 74 9.72 -12.00 53.53
CA THR A 74 9.01 -12.96 52.69
C THR A 74 7.50 -12.78 52.84
N GLY A 75 6.79 -12.67 51.72
CA GLY A 75 5.32 -12.63 51.70
C GLY A 75 4.73 -13.92 51.15
N SER A 76 3.78 -14.54 51.86
CA SER A 76 2.99 -15.68 51.38
C SER A 76 1.87 -15.25 50.41
N ALA A 77 1.06 -16.20 49.93
CA ALA A 77 -0.03 -15.97 48.98
C ALA A 77 -1.09 -14.94 49.42
N THR A 78 -1.26 -14.74 50.73
CA THR A 78 -2.22 -13.79 51.30
C THR A 78 -1.58 -12.47 51.76
N ALA A 79 -0.26 -12.36 51.66
CA ALA A 79 0.48 -11.21 52.14
C ALA A 79 0.14 -9.95 51.33
N THR A 80 0.03 -8.80 51.99
CA THR A 80 -0.01 -7.48 51.36
C THR A 80 1.12 -6.63 51.91
N LEU A 81 1.93 -6.07 51.02
CA LEU A 81 2.90 -5.01 51.31
C LEU A 81 2.34 -3.71 50.72
N SER A 82 1.97 -2.74 51.53
CA SER A 82 1.32 -1.50 51.06
C SER A 82 2.13 -0.26 51.39
N LEU A 83 2.30 0.64 50.43
CA LEU A 83 2.88 1.97 50.59
C LEU A 83 1.87 3.00 50.10
N THR A 84 1.42 3.89 51.00
CA THR A 84 0.31 4.83 50.71
C THR A 84 0.71 6.31 50.72
N ASN A 85 1.85 6.67 51.33
CA ASN A 85 2.32 8.04 51.52
C ASN A 85 3.77 8.23 51.04
N GLY A 86 4.27 9.47 51.02
CA GLY A 86 5.50 9.90 50.34
C GLY A 86 6.85 9.35 50.81
N GLY A 87 6.92 8.54 51.86
CA GLY A 87 8.16 7.94 52.36
C GLY A 87 8.81 6.92 51.41
N THR A 88 10.10 6.67 51.61
CA THR A 88 10.86 5.63 50.88
C THR A 88 11.05 4.39 51.75
N VAL A 89 10.77 3.21 51.22
CA VAL A 89 11.01 1.91 51.84
C VAL A 89 12.05 1.16 51.02
N GLY A 90 13.23 0.97 51.60
CA GLY A 90 14.29 0.14 51.04
C GLY A 90 14.20 -1.29 51.53
N LEU A 91 13.93 -2.26 50.66
CA LEU A 91 14.12 -3.70 50.90
C LEU A 91 15.60 -4.05 50.69
N LEU A 92 16.47 -3.55 51.57
CA LEU A 92 17.93 -3.68 51.50
C LEU A 92 18.43 -4.92 52.27
N GLN A 93 17.70 -6.01 52.18
CA GLN A 93 18.02 -7.26 52.84
C GLN A 93 19.35 -7.83 52.33
N SER A 94 20.14 -8.46 53.22
CA SER A 94 21.44 -9.05 52.85
C SER A 94 21.31 -10.28 51.93
N THR A 95 20.09 -10.80 51.76
CA THR A 95 19.76 -11.86 50.80
C THR A 95 19.72 -11.28 49.38
N THR A 96 20.11 -12.09 48.39
CA THR A 96 20.13 -11.65 47.00
C THR A 96 18.74 -11.55 46.37
N THR A 97 17.68 -12.08 47.02
CA THR A 97 16.31 -12.15 46.46
C THR A 97 15.24 -11.88 47.51
N THR A 98 14.32 -10.97 47.19
CA THR A 98 13.06 -10.72 47.90
C THR A 98 11.95 -11.52 47.20
N ILE A 99 11.19 -12.35 47.93
CA ILE A 99 10.06 -13.11 47.37
C ILE A 99 8.76 -12.62 47.99
N ILE A 100 7.80 -12.25 47.14
CA ILE A 100 6.46 -11.84 47.55
C ILE A 100 5.45 -12.59 46.69
N ASP A 101 4.79 -13.59 47.29
CA ASP A 101 3.78 -14.41 46.63
C ASP A 101 2.35 -13.86 46.80
N GLY A 102 2.20 -12.69 47.42
CA GLY A 102 0.93 -11.97 47.59
C GLY A 102 0.92 -10.62 46.85
N ALA A 103 0.27 -9.61 47.43
CA ALA A 103 0.15 -8.27 46.86
C ALA A 103 1.24 -7.30 47.33
N VAL A 104 1.71 -6.47 46.42
CA VAL A 104 2.49 -5.25 46.67
C VAL A 104 1.72 -4.09 46.07
N ASP A 105 1.28 -3.14 46.88
CA ASP A 105 0.53 -1.97 46.43
C ASP A 105 1.27 -0.69 46.80
N VAL A 106 1.65 0.09 45.79
CA VAL A 106 2.43 1.32 45.93
C VAL A 106 1.62 2.47 45.32
N SER A 107 0.74 3.06 46.11
CA SER A 107 -0.11 4.20 45.72
C SER A 107 0.54 5.56 46.04
N GLY A 108 1.50 5.55 46.96
CA GLY A 108 2.37 6.68 47.29
C GLY A 108 3.75 6.20 47.71
N GLY A 109 4.71 7.13 47.79
CA GLY A 109 6.07 6.83 48.28
C GLY A 109 6.91 6.04 47.28
N SER A 110 8.03 5.49 47.75
CA SER A 110 8.97 4.74 46.91
C SER A 110 9.39 3.41 47.53
N LEU A 111 9.24 2.30 46.80
CA LEU A 111 9.82 1.01 47.13
C LEU A 111 11.13 0.82 46.36
N SER A 112 12.23 0.56 47.05
CA SER A 112 13.54 0.28 46.42
C SER A 112 14.08 -1.06 46.87
N THR A 113 14.53 -1.92 45.96
CA THR A 113 15.21 -3.19 46.32
C THR A 113 16.73 -3.08 46.35
N GLY A 114 17.28 -1.88 46.13
CA GLY A 114 18.73 -1.70 46.00
C GLY A 114 19.31 -2.61 44.93
N THR A 115 20.30 -3.44 45.29
CA THR A 115 20.91 -4.44 44.40
C THR A 115 20.22 -5.80 44.43
N SER A 116 19.26 -6.02 45.32
CA SER A 116 18.59 -7.31 45.50
C SER A 116 17.49 -7.52 44.46
N ALA A 117 17.30 -8.79 44.08
CA ALA A 117 16.26 -9.20 43.14
C ALA A 117 14.86 -9.06 43.76
N LEU A 118 13.88 -8.64 42.97
CA LEU A 118 12.47 -8.62 43.37
C LEU A 118 11.69 -9.71 42.62
N PHE A 119 11.27 -10.76 43.30
CA PHE A 119 10.45 -11.83 42.73
C PHE A 119 9.01 -11.71 43.22
N ILE A 120 8.09 -11.56 42.28
CA ILE A 120 6.65 -11.47 42.52
C ILE A 120 5.99 -12.75 42.02
N GLY A 121 5.28 -13.47 42.89
CA GLY A 121 4.61 -14.73 42.56
C GLY A 121 5.59 -15.84 42.19
N ALA A 122 6.69 -15.97 42.92
CA ALA A 122 7.67 -17.03 42.66
C ALA A 122 7.10 -18.44 42.90
N ASN A 123 6.24 -18.61 43.90
CA ASN A 123 5.70 -19.92 44.31
C ASN A 123 4.17 -19.98 44.27
N GLY A 124 3.52 -19.02 43.61
CA GLY A 124 2.06 -18.88 43.63
C GLY A 124 1.59 -17.72 42.77
N ASN A 125 0.71 -16.88 43.31
CA ASN A 125 0.06 -15.79 42.58
C ASN A 125 0.51 -14.43 43.13
N GLY A 126 1.43 -13.76 42.45
CA GLY A 126 1.90 -12.44 42.88
C GLY A 126 1.11 -11.29 42.25
N LEU A 127 0.95 -10.18 42.98
CA LEU A 127 0.40 -8.94 42.46
C LEU A 127 1.36 -7.77 42.78
N LEU A 128 1.64 -6.94 41.79
CA LEU A 128 2.26 -5.63 41.97
C LEU A 128 1.35 -4.56 41.38
N SER A 129 1.02 -3.53 42.17
CA SER A 129 0.21 -2.39 41.77
C SER A 129 0.97 -1.10 42.05
N ILE A 130 1.04 -0.21 41.07
CA ILE A 130 1.57 1.14 41.20
C ILE A 130 0.50 2.12 40.75
N SER A 131 0.15 3.06 41.61
CA SER A 131 -0.86 4.08 41.34
C SER A 131 -0.45 5.43 41.93
N GLY A 132 -1.23 6.47 41.69
CA GLY A 132 -0.97 7.80 42.25
C GLY A 132 0.43 8.32 41.93
N SER A 133 1.19 8.67 42.96
CA SER A 133 2.60 9.09 42.87
C SER A 133 3.58 8.01 43.31
N GLY A 134 3.12 6.76 43.43
CA GLY A 134 3.95 5.64 43.86
C GLY A 134 5.13 5.37 42.93
N ALA A 135 6.24 4.93 43.51
CA ALA A 135 7.45 4.62 42.77
C ALA A 135 8.01 3.26 43.16
N VAL A 136 8.43 2.45 42.20
CA VAL A 136 9.15 1.19 42.44
C VAL A 136 10.45 1.23 41.66
N ALA A 137 11.56 1.02 42.36
CA ALA A 137 12.91 0.97 41.79
C ALA A 137 13.57 -0.37 42.12
N THR A 138 14.10 -1.03 41.09
CA THR A 138 14.80 -2.31 41.24
C THR A 138 15.97 -2.41 40.27
N THR A 139 16.92 -3.29 40.55
CA THR A 139 17.99 -3.66 39.60
C THR A 139 17.71 -4.98 38.89
N TYR A 140 16.78 -5.79 39.39
CA TYR A 140 16.46 -7.08 38.80
C TYR A 140 15.12 -7.56 39.34
N ALA A 141 14.19 -7.90 38.45
CA ALA A 141 12.89 -8.41 38.86
C ALA A 141 12.43 -9.57 37.99
N ARG A 142 11.72 -10.51 38.62
CA ARG A 142 11.02 -11.60 37.95
C ARG A 142 9.58 -11.68 38.45
N PHE A 143 8.69 -11.99 37.53
CA PHE A 143 7.28 -12.20 37.79
C PHE A 143 6.94 -13.63 37.38
N ALA A 144 6.26 -14.38 38.26
CA ALA A 144 5.90 -15.77 38.02
C ALA A 144 7.12 -16.66 37.68
N SER A 145 8.09 -16.73 38.60
CA SER A 145 9.37 -17.40 38.35
C SER A 145 9.37 -18.91 38.61
N GLY A 146 8.39 -19.44 39.33
CA GLY A 146 8.27 -20.87 39.63
C GLY A 146 7.37 -21.61 38.65
N SER A 147 7.39 -22.95 38.72
CA SER A 147 6.53 -23.79 37.89
C SER A 147 5.05 -23.54 38.19
N ALA A 148 4.22 -23.41 37.16
CA ALA A 148 2.78 -23.16 37.26
C ALA A 148 2.39 -21.91 38.08
N SER A 149 3.34 -20.98 38.29
CA SER A 149 3.10 -19.74 39.02
C SER A 149 2.41 -18.68 38.15
N SER A 150 1.82 -17.66 38.79
CA SER A 150 1.22 -16.52 38.09
C SER A 150 1.60 -15.19 38.73
N ALA A 151 1.63 -14.13 37.92
CA ALA A 151 1.86 -12.79 38.43
C ALA A 151 1.13 -11.72 37.61
N THR A 152 0.58 -10.73 38.30
CA THR A 152 -0.07 -9.56 37.71
C THR A 152 0.69 -8.30 38.11
N PHE A 153 0.96 -7.41 37.14
CA PHE A 153 1.57 -6.12 37.36
C PHE A 153 0.72 -5.02 36.72
N THR A 154 0.23 -4.08 37.53
CA THR A 154 -0.57 -2.94 37.08
C THR A 154 0.13 -1.62 37.39
N ILE A 155 0.15 -0.71 36.41
CA ILE A 155 0.54 0.70 36.58
C ILE A 155 -0.60 1.59 36.10
N SER A 156 -1.28 2.27 37.02
CA SER A 156 -2.29 3.28 36.69
C SER A 156 -1.78 4.72 36.84
N GLY A 157 -0.66 4.89 37.56
CA GLY A 157 0.04 6.14 37.80
C GLY A 157 1.44 5.86 38.36
N GLY A 158 2.22 6.91 38.65
CA GLY A 158 3.54 6.74 39.27
C GLY A 158 4.63 6.24 38.32
N THR A 159 5.69 5.65 38.88
CA THR A 159 6.89 5.25 38.14
C THR A 159 7.41 3.86 38.52
N PHE A 160 7.67 3.00 37.54
CA PHE A 160 8.50 1.81 37.70
C PHE A 160 9.83 2.01 36.99
N THR A 161 10.94 1.75 37.68
CA THR A 161 12.28 1.79 37.08
C THR A 161 13.05 0.50 37.38
N ASN A 162 13.56 -0.14 36.33
CA ASN A 162 14.56 -1.19 36.43
C ASN A 162 15.89 -0.69 35.85
N THR A 163 16.90 -0.49 36.69
CA THR A 163 18.17 0.19 36.34
C THR A 163 19.33 -0.74 35.98
N ALA A 164 19.11 -2.03 35.68
CA ALA A 164 20.19 -2.96 35.35
C ALA A 164 21.12 -2.42 34.24
N ARG A 165 22.44 -2.46 34.51
CA ARG A 165 23.47 -1.96 33.58
C ARG A 165 24.07 -3.04 32.68
N THR A 166 24.04 -4.31 33.08
CA THR A 166 24.47 -5.48 32.30
C THR A 166 24.00 -6.79 32.95
N ALA A 167 23.44 -7.74 32.19
CA ALA A 167 23.14 -9.14 32.56
C ALA A 167 21.99 -9.46 33.55
N SER A 168 21.13 -8.50 33.90
CA SER A 168 19.96 -8.75 34.78
C SER A 168 18.64 -8.27 34.15
N PRO A 169 18.04 -9.08 33.25
CA PRO A 169 16.82 -8.74 32.53
C PRO A 169 15.56 -8.78 33.41
N LEU A 170 14.53 -8.04 33.00
CA LEU A 170 13.18 -8.16 33.57
C LEU A 170 12.44 -9.32 32.90
N TYR A 171 11.99 -10.31 33.65
CA TYR A 171 11.22 -11.42 33.08
C TYR A 171 9.83 -11.54 33.68
N PHE A 172 8.84 -11.71 32.82
CA PHE A 172 7.53 -12.24 33.18
C PHE A 172 7.45 -13.72 32.82
N ALA A 173 6.53 -14.42 33.47
CA ALA A 173 6.25 -15.84 33.24
C ALA A 173 7.53 -16.67 33.01
N SER A 174 8.51 -16.51 33.92
CA SER A 174 9.85 -17.07 33.72
C SER A 174 9.98 -18.53 34.16
N GLY A 175 8.99 -19.05 34.88
CA GLY A 175 8.91 -20.47 35.25
C GLY A 175 8.23 -21.33 34.18
N SER A 176 8.37 -22.65 34.27
CA SER A 176 7.67 -23.59 33.38
C SER A 176 6.15 -23.51 33.58
N ALA A 177 5.39 -23.49 32.49
CA ALA A 177 3.92 -23.40 32.51
C ALA A 177 3.37 -22.23 33.36
N SER A 178 4.16 -21.17 33.53
CA SER A 178 3.79 -20.00 34.32
C SER A 178 3.01 -18.97 33.50
N SER A 179 2.41 -17.98 34.18
CA SER A 179 1.63 -16.93 33.53
C SER A 179 1.92 -15.52 34.05
N GLY A 180 1.90 -14.53 33.15
CA GLY A 180 2.17 -13.13 33.47
C GLY A 180 1.17 -12.18 32.84
N THR A 181 0.64 -11.22 33.61
CA THR A 181 -0.20 -10.14 33.09
C THR A 181 0.40 -8.79 33.46
N PHE A 182 0.55 -7.90 32.48
CA PHE A 182 0.96 -6.52 32.68
C PHE A 182 -0.09 -5.57 32.11
N THR A 183 -0.55 -4.61 32.91
CA THR A 183 -1.49 -3.58 32.46
C THR A 183 -0.96 -2.20 32.81
N MET A 184 -0.96 -1.27 31.85
CA MET A 184 -0.62 0.12 32.09
C MET A 184 -1.66 1.05 31.48
N THR A 185 -2.28 1.88 32.33
CA THR A 185 -3.27 2.90 31.92
C THR A 185 -2.73 4.32 32.10
N GLY A 186 -1.58 4.49 32.75
CA GLY A 186 -0.92 5.77 33.02
C GLY A 186 0.48 5.57 33.62
N GLY A 187 1.15 6.66 33.98
CA GLY A 187 2.48 6.62 34.60
C GLY A 187 3.63 6.35 33.63
N THR A 188 4.79 5.97 34.20
CA THR A 188 6.02 5.68 33.45
C THR A 188 6.63 4.34 33.87
N ALA A 189 6.96 3.50 32.89
CA ALA A 189 7.74 2.28 33.09
C ALA A 189 9.04 2.36 32.30
N ASN A 190 10.18 2.37 32.99
CA ASN A 190 11.50 2.39 32.38
C ASN A 190 12.27 1.12 32.73
N PHE A 191 12.55 0.29 31.73
CA PHE A 191 13.24 -0.99 31.91
C PHE A 191 14.74 -0.94 31.55
N GLY A 192 15.33 0.26 31.52
CA GLY A 192 16.77 0.49 31.56
C GLY A 192 17.49 0.51 30.20
N THR A 193 18.72 1.06 30.17
CA THR A 193 19.57 1.20 28.98
C THR A 193 20.57 0.04 28.78
N GLY A 194 20.74 -0.82 29.79
CA GLY A 194 21.63 -1.99 29.78
C GLY A 194 20.92 -3.34 29.91
N SER A 195 19.60 -3.32 30.02
CA SER A 195 18.73 -4.48 30.20
C SER A 195 17.57 -4.46 29.22
N GLY A 196 17.15 -5.63 28.76
CA GLY A 196 15.84 -5.86 28.19
C GLY A 196 15.15 -6.99 28.92
N GLY A 197 14.11 -7.56 28.32
CA GLY A 197 13.31 -8.54 29.02
C GLY A 197 12.39 -9.36 28.14
N GLY A 198 12.05 -10.52 28.69
CA GLY A 198 11.17 -11.52 28.13
C GLY A 198 9.82 -11.53 28.82
N PHE A 199 8.73 -11.71 28.07
CA PHE A 199 7.38 -11.75 28.65
C PHE A 199 6.91 -13.17 28.94
N ALA A 200 6.97 -14.06 27.96
CA ALA A 200 6.71 -15.49 28.12
C ALA A 200 8.06 -16.21 28.03
N TYR A 201 8.86 -16.10 29.10
CA TYR A 201 10.24 -16.57 29.10
C TYR A 201 10.36 -18.09 29.33
N GLY A 202 9.55 -18.65 30.24
CA GLY A 202 9.60 -20.07 30.56
C GLY A 202 8.96 -20.96 29.49
N PRO A 203 9.30 -22.26 29.43
CA PRO A 203 8.65 -23.19 28.50
C PRO A 203 7.16 -23.37 28.85
N ASN A 204 6.31 -23.47 27.84
CA ASN A 204 4.84 -23.56 27.95
C ASN A 204 4.19 -22.37 28.70
N SER A 205 4.91 -21.25 28.83
CA SER A 205 4.42 -20.08 29.57
C SER A 205 3.52 -19.18 28.71
N ARG A 206 2.71 -18.35 29.38
CA ARG A 206 1.79 -17.43 28.72
C ARG A 206 1.89 -16.03 29.32
N ALA A 207 2.00 -15.00 28.50
CA ALA A 207 2.08 -13.64 29.01
C ALA A 207 1.29 -12.62 28.18
N THR A 208 0.64 -11.68 28.86
CA THR A 208 -0.17 -10.62 28.22
C THR A 208 0.26 -9.24 28.71
N MET A 209 0.45 -8.29 27.80
CA MET A 209 0.71 -6.88 28.07
C MET A 209 -0.36 -6.01 27.43
N THR A 210 -0.99 -5.14 28.21
CA THR A 210 -1.99 -4.18 27.71
C THR A 210 -1.59 -2.77 28.11
N LEU A 211 -1.36 -1.90 27.13
CA LEU A 211 -1.02 -0.50 27.32
C LEU A 211 -2.14 0.37 26.76
N THR A 212 -2.85 1.10 27.61
CA THR A 212 -3.92 2.03 27.24
C THR A 212 -3.59 3.50 27.56
N GLY A 213 -2.48 3.75 28.26
CA GLY A 213 -1.93 5.07 28.55
C GLY A 213 -0.51 4.99 29.11
N GLY A 214 0.14 6.14 29.28
CA GLY A 214 1.47 6.25 29.89
C GLY A 214 2.65 6.04 28.92
N THR A 215 3.86 6.02 29.46
CA THR A 215 5.12 5.82 28.70
C THR A 215 5.87 4.58 29.16
N MET A 216 6.18 3.68 28.24
CA MET A 216 6.96 2.48 28.48
C MET A 216 8.21 2.47 27.61
N THR A 217 9.36 2.19 28.23
CA THR A 217 10.66 2.20 27.57
C THR A 217 11.44 0.92 27.85
N TRP A 218 11.89 0.26 26.79
CA TRP A 218 12.75 -0.92 26.79
C TRP A 218 14.04 -0.65 26.02
N ASN A 219 15.13 -1.31 26.40
CA ASN A 219 16.27 -1.45 25.49
C ASN A 219 15.94 -2.49 24.41
N TRP A 220 15.66 -3.73 24.78
CA TRP A 220 15.13 -4.77 23.90
C TRP A 220 13.88 -5.41 24.50
N LEU A 221 12.97 -5.87 23.64
CA LEU A 221 11.72 -6.51 24.03
C LEU A 221 11.55 -7.84 23.30
N GLU A 222 11.32 -8.91 24.07
CA GLU A 222 11.25 -10.29 23.58
C GLU A 222 9.97 -10.97 24.09
N PRO A 223 8.84 -10.85 23.37
CA PRO A 223 7.56 -11.27 23.93
C PRO A 223 7.51 -12.77 24.27
N ALA A 224 7.97 -13.66 23.38
CA ALA A 224 7.87 -15.11 23.55
C ALA A 224 9.25 -15.76 23.35
N GLU A 225 9.94 -16.08 24.45
CA GLU A 225 11.28 -16.67 24.43
C GLU A 225 11.27 -18.19 24.71
N GLY A 226 10.36 -18.66 25.56
CA GLY A 226 10.29 -20.08 25.92
C GLY A 226 9.72 -20.97 24.82
N ASP A 227 10.07 -22.25 24.82
CA ASP A 227 9.45 -23.22 23.91
C ASP A 227 7.95 -23.36 24.19
N ASN A 228 7.14 -23.44 23.13
CA ASN A 228 5.67 -23.44 23.19
C ASN A 228 5.07 -22.25 23.98
N SER A 229 5.83 -21.17 24.16
CA SER A 229 5.36 -19.99 24.88
C SER A 229 4.41 -19.15 24.02
N VAL A 230 3.50 -18.42 24.68
CA VAL A 230 2.55 -17.53 24.02
C VAL A 230 2.60 -16.14 24.64
N ALA A 231 2.81 -15.11 23.83
CA ALA A 231 2.82 -13.73 24.29
C ALA A 231 1.91 -12.82 23.46
N THR A 232 1.17 -11.94 24.12
CA THR A 232 0.30 -10.96 23.45
C THR A 232 0.55 -9.57 24.01
N ILE A 233 0.75 -8.60 23.13
CA ILE A 233 0.92 -7.19 23.47
C ILE A 233 -0.13 -6.38 22.73
N THR A 234 -0.85 -5.53 23.45
CA THR A 234 -1.82 -4.59 22.89
C THR A 234 -1.46 -3.17 23.30
N VAL A 235 -1.37 -2.27 22.33
CA VAL A 235 -1.08 -0.85 22.52
C VAL A 235 -2.25 -0.04 21.95
N SER A 236 -2.92 0.71 22.81
CA SER A 236 -4.02 1.61 22.44
C SER A 236 -3.99 2.86 23.31
N GLY A 237 -4.83 3.84 22.98
CA GLY A 237 -4.80 5.17 23.60
C GLY A 237 -3.82 6.10 22.89
N SER A 238 -4.29 7.28 22.49
CA SER A 238 -3.48 8.25 21.73
C SER A 238 -2.28 8.80 22.49
N ALA A 239 -2.34 8.80 23.82
CA ALA A 239 -1.26 9.25 24.70
C ALA A 239 -0.23 8.14 25.02
N THR A 240 -0.49 6.89 24.61
CA THR A 240 0.37 5.75 24.93
C THR A 240 1.64 5.78 24.10
N ARG A 241 2.77 5.56 24.77
CA ARG A 241 4.10 5.54 24.13
C ARG A 241 4.80 4.24 24.50
N LEU A 242 5.10 3.41 23.50
CA LEU A 242 5.96 2.23 23.65
C LEU A 242 7.27 2.47 22.91
N THR A 243 8.40 2.30 23.58
CA THR A 243 9.72 2.39 22.96
C THR A 243 10.52 1.12 23.22
N ALA A 244 11.09 0.52 22.18
CA ALA A 244 12.06 -0.57 22.27
C ALA A 244 13.31 -0.16 21.48
N SER A 245 14.30 0.40 22.17
CA SER A 245 15.32 1.26 21.57
C SER A 245 16.31 0.53 20.65
N SER A 246 16.58 -0.75 20.92
CA SER A 246 17.54 -1.57 20.16
C SER A 246 16.85 -2.59 19.27
N ILE A 247 16.07 -3.50 19.84
CA ILE A 247 15.45 -4.59 19.09
C ILE A 247 14.11 -5.04 19.70
N LEU A 248 13.15 -5.34 18.83
CA LEU A 248 11.97 -6.13 19.15
C LEU A 248 12.09 -7.47 18.41
N ARG A 249 12.29 -8.56 19.16
CA ARG A 249 12.36 -9.92 18.60
C ARG A 249 11.16 -10.72 19.04
N MET A 250 10.34 -11.08 18.07
CA MET A 250 9.12 -11.84 18.31
C MET A 250 9.37 -13.33 18.09
N SER A 251 8.90 -14.13 19.05
CA SER A 251 8.95 -15.60 19.05
C SER A 251 10.36 -16.19 18.79
N ILE A 252 11.17 -16.28 19.84
CA ILE A 252 12.52 -16.88 19.81
C ILE A 252 12.46 -18.38 20.09
N GLY A 253 11.58 -18.82 20.99
CA GLY A 253 11.44 -20.23 21.36
C GLY A 253 10.92 -21.11 20.24
N THR A 254 11.15 -22.41 20.36
CA THR A 254 10.60 -23.41 19.43
C THR A 254 9.08 -23.44 19.56
N SER A 255 8.36 -23.39 18.44
CA SER A 255 6.88 -23.33 18.41
C SER A 255 6.27 -22.17 19.23
N ALA A 256 7.07 -21.14 19.53
CA ALA A 256 6.59 -19.98 20.27
C ALA A 256 5.67 -19.12 19.39
N THR A 257 4.66 -18.51 20.02
CA THR A 257 3.70 -17.63 19.36
C THR A 257 3.71 -16.25 20.01
N SER A 258 3.81 -15.18 19.22
CA SER A 258 3.66 -13.83 19.74
C SER A 258 2.85 -12.91 18.85
N THR A 259 2.07 -12.03 19.48
CA THR A 259 1.26 -11.01 18.80
C THR A 259 1.52 -9.63 19.38
N LEU A 260 1.59 -8.62 18.51
CA LEU A 260 1.61 -7.20 18.90
C LEU A 260 0.56 -6.45 18.08
N ALA A 261 -0.46 -5.93 18.75
CA ALA A 261 -1.49 -5.09 18.17
C ALA A 261 -1.25 -3.62 18.58
N ILE A 262 -1.25 -2.71 17.61
CA ILE A 262 -1.15 -1.27 17.83
C ILE A 262 -2.38 -0.62 17.19
N ASP A 263 -3.29 -0.16 18.02
CA ASP A 263 -4.54 0.47 17.58
C ASP A 263 -4.43 1.99 17.51
N SER A 264 -3.66 2.58 18.42
CA SER A 264 -3.39 4.02 18.48
C SER A 264 -2.14 4.30 19.33
N GLY A 265 -1.73 5.56 19.40
CA GLY A 265 -0.54 5.99 20.15
C GLY A 265 0.72 6.01 19.28
N VAL A 266 1.87 5.99 19.94
CA VAL A 266 3.19 6.05 19.31
C VAL A 266 4.03 4.86 19.71
N ALA A 267 4.54 4.12 18.71
CA ALA A 267 5.53 3.07 18.92
C ALA A 267 6.84 3.43 18.20
N ALA A 268 7.94 3.46 18.95
CA ALA A 268 9.28 3.71 18.43
C ALA A 268 10.17 2.50 18.71
N ILE A 269 10.41 1.70 17.67
CA ILE A 269 11.10 0.42 17.76
C ILE A 269 12.42 0.54 17.00
N GLY A 270 13.48 -0.08 17.52
CA GLY A 270 14.77 -0.20 16.85
C GLY A 270 14.67 -1.12 15.64
N THR A 271 15.49 -2.17 15.62
CA THR A 271 15.33 -3.24 14.63
C THR A 271 14.17 -4.16 15.03
N PHE A 272 13.45 -4.68 14.05
CA PHE A 272 12.33 -5.60 14.30
C PHE A 272 12.48 -6.92 13.56
N LEU A 273 12.31 -8.03 14.30
CA LEU A 273 12.44 -9.41 13.81
C LEU A 273 11.20 -10.23 14.18
N LEU A 274 10.59 -10.87 13.17
CA LEU A 274 9.44 -11.75 13.34
C LEU A 274 9.75 -13.21 13.07
N GLY A 275 9.33 -14.07 14.01
CA GLY A 275 9.39 -15.51 13.88
C GLY A 275 10.84 -15.98 13.77
N THR A 276 11.67 -15.68 14.76
CA THR A 276 13.10 -16.06 14.74
C THR A 276 13.35 -17.51 15.19
N GLY A 277 12.47 -18.05 16.03
CA GLY A 277 12.52 -19.42 16.55
C GLY A 277 12.10 -20.46 15.52
N VAL A 278 12.46 -21.72 15.76
CA VAL A 278 12.05 -22.85 14.92
C VAL A 278 10.55 -23.10 15.04
N ASN A 279 9.85 -23.28 13.92
CA ASN A 279 8.39 -23.49 13.86
C ASN A 279 7.57 -22.40 14.60
N SER A 280 8.16 -21.23 14.81
CA SER A 280 7.54 -20.14 15.56
C SER A 280 6.58 -19.33 14.69
N THR A 281 5.63 -18.65 15.34
CA THR A 281 4.69 -17.74 14.65
C THR A 281 4.71 -16.38 15.31
N SER A 282 4.79 -15.32 14.52
CA SER A 282 4.69 -13.95 15.02
C SER A 282 3.80 -13.08 14.15
N ALA A 283 2.96 -12.26 14.78
CA ALA A 283 2.07 -11.34 14.07
C ALA A 283 2.12 -9.93 14.66
N VAL A 284 2.25 -8.93 13.79
CA VAL A 284 2.03 -7.52 14.11
C VAL A 284 0.86 -6.98 13.34
N THR A 285 -0.04 -6.30 14.04
CA THR A 285 -1.20 -5.63 13.45
C THR A 285 -1.20 -4.17 13.85
N ILE A 286 -1.23 -3.27 12.87
CA ILE A 286 -1.28 -1.83 13.06
C ILE A 286 -2.61 -1.35 12.48
N THR A 287 -3.57 -1.03 13.35
CA THR A 287 -4.89 -0.51 12.95
C THR A 287 -5.01 1.01 13.10
N GLY A 288 -3.97 1.67 13.64
CA GLY A 288 -3.87 3.11 13.75
C GLY A 288 -2.58 3.58 14.43
N GLY A 289 -2.50 4.88 14.74
CA GLY A 289 -1.33 5.48 15.40
C GLY A 289 -0.14 5.81 14.48
N SER A 290 0.99 6.12 15.10
CA SER A 290 2.27 6.40 14.44
C SER A 290 3.31 5.38 14.91
N VAL A 291 3.75 4.51 14.00
CA VAL A 291 4.71 3.44 14.28
C VAL A 291 6.00 3.68 13.49
N GLY A 292 7.12 3.73 14.18
CA GLY A 292 8.45 3.85 13.59
C GLY A 292 9.32 2.65 13.94
N PHE A 293 9.98 2.09 12.93
CA PHE A 293 11.03 1.09 13.06
C PHE A 293 12.34 1.69 12.55
N ALA A 294 13.37 1.81 13.39
CA ALA A 294 14.60 2.51 13.07
C ALA A 294 15.61 1.66 12.28
N GLY A 295 15.60 0.34 12.44
CA GLY A 295 16.41 -0.60 11.63
C GLY A 295 17.94 -0.45 11.70
N THR A 296 18.51 0.28 12.67
CA THR A 296 19.95 0.60 12.77
C THR A 296 20.72 -0.18 13.85
N GLY A 297 20.23 -1.31 14.33
CA GLY A 297 20.99 -2.14 15.27
C GLY A 297 22.28 -2.69 14.64
N ALA A 298 23.45 -2.38 15.21
CA ALA A 298 24.79 -2.70 14.70
C ALA A 298 25.08 -4.20 14.42
N ASN A 299 24.17 -5.11 14.79
CA ASN A 299 24.40 -6.55 14.80
C ASN A 299 23.37 -7.35 13.95
N THR A 300 22.38 -6.69 13.34
CA THR A 300 21.31 -7.34 12.57
C THR A 300 21.17 -6.68 11.21
N ASN A 301 21.26 -7.45 10.12
CA ASN A 301 21.23 -6.98 8.73
C ASN A 301 19.86 -6.41 8.26
N GLY A 302 19.15 -5.62 9.09
CA GLY A 302 17.85 -5.01 8.80
C GLY A 302 16.66 -5.57 9.58
N ASN A 303 15.46 -5.21 9.14
CA ASN A 303 14.18 -5.69 9.65
C ASN A 303 13.79 -7.00 8.94
N PHE A 304 13.25 -7.97 9.68
CA PHE A 304 12.90 -9.29 9.15
C PHE A 304 11.47 -9.69 9.48
N ILE A 305 10.76 -10.15 8.45
CA ILE A 305 9.42 -10.72 8.55
C ILE A 305 9.51 -12.19 8.15
N GLY A 306 9.52 -13.12 9.12
CA GLY A 306 9.59 -14.57 8.90
C GLY A 306 10.99 -15.08 8.59
N SER A 307 11.84 -15.22 9.61
CA SER A 307 13.28 -15.52 9.43
C SER A 307 13.76 -16.88 9.96
N GLY A 308 13.03 -17.53 10.85
CA GLY A 308 13.37 -18.81 11.45
C GLY A 308 13.02 -20.03 10.58
N ALA A 309 13.66 -21.17 10.84
CA ALA A 309 13.36 -22.41 10.14
C ALA A 309 11.94 -22.90 10.49
N GLY A 310 11.10 -23.14 9.48
CA GLY A 310 9.70 -23.55 9.65
C GLY A 310 8.80 -22.44 10.22
N SER A 311 9.33 -21.23 10.42
CA SER A 311 8.59 -20.15 11.07
C SER A 311 7.78 -19.30 10.10
N SER A 312 6.80 -18.59 10.65
CA SER A 312 6.02 -17.61 9.94
C SER A 312 5.99 -16.26 10.66
N GLY A 313 6.20 -15.18 9.90
CA GLY A 313 6.08 -13.81 10.37
C GLY A 313 5.05 -13.05 9.54
N THR A 314 4.10 -12.37 10.17
CA THR A 314 3.11 -11.53 9.49
C THR A 314 3.13 -10.12 10.06
N MET A 315 3.12 -9.11 9.19
CA MET A 315 2.82 -7.72 9.55
C MET A 315 1.63 -7.24 8.72
N THR A 316 0.59 -6.73 9.39
CA THR A 316 -0.61 -6.16 8.76
C THR A 316 -0.75 -4.70 9.16
N ILE A 317 -0.90 -3.82 8.16
CA ILE A 317 -1.07 -2.38 8.35
C ILE A 317 -2.40 -1.99 7.70
N SER A 318 -3.38 -1.63 8.51
CA SER A 318 -4.73 -1.30 8.06
C SER A 318 -5.05 0.20 8.16
N ALA A 319 -4.35 0.95 9.02
CA ALA A 319 -4.41 2.41 9.04
C ALA A 319 -3.17 3.03 9.73
N GLY A 320 -3.19 4.36 9.92
CA GLY A 320 -2.11 5.09 10.58
C GLY A 320 -0.92 5.39 9.69
N THR A 321 0.20 5.73 10.31
CA THR A 321 1.49 5.97 9.63
C THR A 321 2.53 4.99 10.14
N THR A 322 3.19 4.30 9.21
CA THR A 322 4.25 3.34 9.52
C THR A 322 5.51 3.72 8.76
N THR A 323 6.60 3.98 9.48
CA THR A 323 7.92 4.22 8.88
C THR A 323 8.84 3.06 9.20
N ILE A 324 9.46 2.46 8.18
CA ILE A 324 10.44 1.39 8.33
C ILE A 324 11.78 1.88 7.76
N ALA A 325 12.68 2.30 8.63
CA ALA A 325 14.04 2.65 8.27
C ALA A 325 14.93 1.40 8.20
N GLY A 326 15.97 1.47 7.36
CA GLY A 326 16.87 0.35 7.09
C GLY A 326 16.29 -0.72 6.16
N PRO A 327 17.10 -1.73 5.78
CA PRO A 327 16.67 -2.79 4.87
C PRO A 327 15.53 -3.61 5.47
N THR A 328 14.59 -4.04 4.62
CA THR A 328 13.41 -4.81 5.04
C THR A 328 13.32 -6.09 4.23
N LEU A 329 13.35 -7.23 4.93
CA LEU A 329 13.27 -8.55 4.33
C LEU A 329 11.96 -9.22 4.72
N VAL A 330 11.25 -9.71 3.71
CA VAL A 330 10.03 -10.50 3.91
C VAL A 330 10.31 -11.89 3.35
N GLY A 331 10.31 -12.91 4.21
CA GLY A 331 10.74 -14.25 3.84
C GLY A 331 12.23 -14.28 3.52
N GLY A 332 13.07 -14.54 4.53
CA GLY A 332 14.51 -14.63 4.34
C GLY A 332 15.27 -15.02 5.59
N LEU A 333 16.35 -15.78 5.41
CA LEU A 333 17.29 -16.11 6.48
C LEU A 333 18.18 -14.89 6.76
N GLY A 334 18.01 -14.28 7.94
CA GLY A 334 19.13 -13.64 8.61
C GLY A 334 20.18 -14.73 8.90
N THR A 335 21.43 -14.36 9.11
CA THR A 335 22.58 -15.25 9.40
C THR A 335 22.43 -16.18 10.62
N ILE A 336 21.23 -16.34 11.18
CA ILE A 336 20.95 -16.90 12.50
C ILE A 336 20.54 -18.38 12.45
N ASN A 337 20.02 -18.93 11.34
CA ASN A 337 19.70 -20.37 11.25
C ASN A 337 19.75 -20.89 9.80
N ALA A 338 20.77 -21.67 9.46
CA ALA A 338 20.95 -22.26 8.14
C ALA A 338 20.09 -23.54 8.00
N GLY A 339 19.05 -23.52 7.16
CA GLY A 339 18.48 -24.76 6.59
C GLY A 339 16.97 -24.96 6.55
N GLY A 340 16.13 -23.98 6.88
CA GLY A 340 14.66 -24.16 6.91
C GLY A 340 13.85 -23.32 5.92
N VAL A 341 12.63 -23.79 5.62
CA VAL A 341 11.60 -23.01 4.89
C VAL A 341 11.07 -21.94 5.84
N SER A 342 11.23 -20.66 5.52
CA SER A 342 10.62 -19.55 6.28
C SER A 342 9.61 -18.81 5.41
N ARG A 343 8.54 -18.30 6.03
CA ARG A 343 7.49 -17.53 5.35
C ARG A 343 7.29 -16.16 5.98
N GLY A 344 7.44 -15.11 5.18
CA GLY A 344 7.12 -13.74 5.58
C GLY A 344 5.91 -13.21 4.82
N LEU A 345 5.03 -12.49 5.50
CA LEU A 345 3.88 -11.82 4.90
C LEU A 345 3.77 -10.38 5.37
N LEU A 346 3.78 -9.44 4.44
CA LEU A 346 3.49 -8.02 4.68
C LEU A 346 2.18 -7.62 3.99
N LYS A 347 1.19 -7.20 4.77
CA LYS A 347 -0.10 -6.71 4.28
C LYS A 347 -0.24 -5.22 4.50
N VAL A 348 -0.67 -4.52 3.45
CA VAL A 348 -1.04 -3.09 3.50
C VAL A 348 -2.48 -2.97 3.00
N GLU A 349 -3.39 -2.83 3.95
CA GLU A 349 -4.83 -2.72 3.70
C GLU A 349 -5.30 -1.26 3.76
N GLY A 350 -4.51 -0.38 4.37
CA GLY A 350 -4.76 1.04 4.48
C GLY A 350 -3.56 1.80 5.07
N GLY A 351 -3.77 3.08 5.39
CA GLY A 351 -2.73 3.94 5.98
C GLY A 351 -1.63 4.36 5.01
N LEU A 352 -0.57 4.93 5.58
CA LEU A 352 0.64 5.38 4.87
C LEU A 352 1.85 4.62 5.38
N VAL A 353 2.49 3.85 4.50
CA VAL A 353 3.71 3.09 4.80
C VAL A 353 4.86 3.67 3.99
N THR A 354 5.91 4.12 4.67
CA THR A 354 7.14 4.56 4.02
C THR A 354 8.30 3.69 4.49
N THR A 355 9.09 3.19 3.55
CA THR A 355 10.29 2.40 3.84
C THR A 355 11.54 3.09 3.30
N ASN A 356 12.69 2.76 3.88
CA ASN A 356 14.02 3.16 3.41
C ASN A 356 14.34 4.67 3.55
N THR A 357 13.77 5.34 4.54
CA THR A 357 14.23 6.67 5.01
C THR A 357 15.63 6.52 5.59
N ALA A 358 16.60 7.23 5.00
CA ALA A 358 18.02 7.05 5.23
C ALA A 358 18.40 6.95 6.73
N ALA A 359 19.10 5.87 7.11
CA ALA A 359 20.02 5.92 8.23
C ALA A 359 21.31 6.59 7.75
N THR A 360 21.65 7.75 8.31
CA THR A 360 22.92 8.44 8.11
C THR A 360 24.06 7.58 8.66
N GLY A 361 24.62 6.71 7.82
CA GLY A 361 25.77 5.88 8.17
C GLY A 361 26.36 5.26 6.90
N SER A 362 27.67 5.37 6.72
CA SER A 362 28.41 4.73 5.63
C SER A 362 28.46 3.23 5.89
N PHE A 363 27.58 2.47 5.26
CA PHE A 363 27.67 1.02 5.23
C PHE A 363 28.43 0.62 3.96
N THR A 364 29.19 -0.48 4.03
CA THR A 364 30.12 -0.94 2.97
C THR A 364 29.70 -2.29 2.40
N ASN A 365 28.42 -2.68 2.53
CA ASN A 365 27.95 -4.01 2.16
C ASN A 365 26.63 -3.94 1.38
N VAL A 366 26.52 -4.71 0.31
CA VAL A 366 25.64 -4.53 -0.85
C VAL A 366 24.13 -4.81 -0.62
N LEU A 367 23.65 -4.65 0.62
CA LEU A 367 22.29 -4.95 1.10
C LEU A 367 21.54 -3.69 1.57
N GLU A 368 22.09 -2.52 1.27
CA GLU A 368 21.67 -1.25 1.86
C GLU A 368 20.28 -0.80 1.41
N ASN A 369 19.38 -0.65 2.37
CA ASN A 369 18.12 0.11 2.25
C ASN A 369 17.18 -0.35 1.12
N HIS A 370 17.07 -1.65 0.87
CA HIS A 370 16.11 -2.21 -0.08
C HIS A 370 14.98 -2.95 0.64
N VAL A 371 13.83 -3.06 -0.02
CA VAL A 371 12.80 -4.04 0.37
C VAL A 371 12.96 -5.28 -0.49
N ILE A 372 13.04 -6.45 0.13
CA ILE A 372 13.27 -7.72 -0.57
C ILE A 372 12.25 -8.75 -0.13
N LEU A 373 11.52 -9.32 -1.10
CA LEU A 373 10.62 -10.44 -0.90
C LEU A 373 11.29 -11.73 -1.39
N GLY A 374 11.44 -12.73 -0.50
CA GLY A 374 11.98 -14.04 -0.85
C GLY A 374 13.47 -14.00 -1.20
N ARG A 375 14.30 -13.52 -0.27
CA ARG A 375 15.73 -13.26 -0.55
C ARG A 375 16.53 -14.53 -0.84
N TYR A 376 16.33 -15.58 -0.06
CA TYR A 376 17.12 -16.82 -0.12
C TYR A 376 16.25 -18.04 -0.42
N ALA A 377 16.73 -19.01 -1.19
CA ALA A 377 16.04 -20.32 -1.27
C ALA A 377 16.21 -21.08 0.07
N PRO A 378 15.21 -21.84 0.55
CA PRO A 378 13.86 -22.06 0.01
C PRO A 378 12.78 -21.14 0.63
N THR A 379 13.10 -19.89 0.97
CA THR A 379 12.18 -18.98 1.68
C THR A 379 11.11 -18.37 0.77
N THR A 380 9.96 -18.02 1.36
CA THR A 380 8.85 -17.36 0.67
C THR A 380 8.56 -16.01 1.31
N GLY A 381 8.66 -14.94 0.53
CA GLY A 381 8.25 -13.60 0.89
C GLY A 381 7.02 -13.17 0.14
N GLU A 382 5.99 -12.72 0.86
CA GLU A 382 4.73 -12.31 0.28
C GLU A 382 4.40 -10.88 0.70
N MET A 383 3.96 -10.07 -0.25
CA MET A 383 3.41 -8.76 0.02
C MET A 383 2.06 -8.60 -0.66
N LEU A 384 1.06 -8.15 0.10
CA LEU A 384 -0.29 -7.90 -0.39
C LEU A 384 -0.68 -6.45 -0.08
N VAL A 385 -1.07 -5.70 -1.11
CA VAL A 385 -1.54 -4.33 -1.00
C VAL A 385 -2.97 -4.24 -1.52
N THR A 386 -3.92 -4.12 -0.59
CA THR A 386 -5.36 -4.03 -0.87
C THR A 386 -5.92 -2.63 -0.60
N GLY A 387 -5.11 -1.73 -0.04
CA GLY A 387 -5.47 -0.32 0.14
C GLY A 387 -4.29 0.50 0.62
N GLY A 388 -4.55 1.77 0.97
CA GLY A 388 -3.51 2.68 1.47
C GLY A 388 -2.42 3.02 0.44
N THR A 389 -1.34 3.60 0.94
CA THR A 389 -0.14 3.92 0.15
C THR A 389 1.08 3.25 0.74
N PHE A 390 1.83 2.53 -0.08
CA PHE A 390 3.16 2.01 0.26
C PHE A 390 4.22 2.66 -0.61
N THR A 391 5.21 3.31 0.00
CA THR A 391 6.33 3.94 -0.69
C THR A 391 7.63 3.28 -0.28
N ALA A 392 8.33 2.66 -1.24
CA ALA A 392 9.73 2.31 -1.11
C ALA A 392 10.58 3.44 -1.68
N GLN A 393 11.35 4.11 -0.81
CA GLN A 393 12.19 5.24 -1.25
C GLN A 393 13.42 4.80 -2.09
N ARG A 394 13.65 3.50 -2.19
CA ARG A 394 14.76 2.90 -2.96
C ARG A 394 14.25 1.70 -3.76
N ASP A 395 15.13 0.76 -4.05
CA ASP A 395 14.81 -0.42 -4.85
C ASP A 395 13.92 -1.39 -4.08
N PHE A 396 13.05 -2.03 -4.86
CA PHE A 396 12.18 -3.09 -4.41
C PHE A 396 12.50 -4.37 -5.19
N TYR A 397 12.70 -5.49 -4.50
CA TYR A 397 13.03 -6.78 -5.10
C TYR A 397 11.93 -7.80 -4.79
N VAL A 398 11.48 -8.49 -5.83
CA VAL A 398 10.49 -9.55 -5.78
C VAL A 398 11.13 -10.81 -6.33
N GLY A 399 11.44 -11.77 -5.47
CA GLY A 399 12.12 -13.01 -5.83
C GLY A 399 13.63 -12.79 -5.96
N GLY A 400 14.34 -12.93 -4.83
CA GLY A 400 15.80 -13.03 -4.79
C GLY A 400 16.24 -14.40 -5.33
N SER A 401 16.92 -15.20 -4.50
CA SER A 401 17.11 -16.63 -4.79
C SER A 401 15.95 -17.51 -4.27
N GLY A 402 15.07 -16.96 -3.43
CA GLY A 402 13.84 -17.64 -2.98
C GLY A 402 12.61 -17.29 -3.82
N THR A 403 11.43 -17.46 -3.24
CA THR A 403 10.14 -17.10 -3.85
C THR A 403 9.64 -15.78 -3.30
N GLY A 404 9.48 -14.77 -4.15
CA GLY A 404 8.88 -13.48 -3.80
C GLY A 404 7.59 -13.25 -4.57
N THR A 405 6.53 -12.85 -3.88
CA THR A 405 5.25 -12.48 -4.50
C THR A 405 4.79 -11.10 -4.02
N LEU A 406 4.38 -10.26 -4.97
CA LEU A 406 3.77 -8.96 -4.71
C LEU A 406 2.42 -8.90 -5.42
N THR A 407 1.36 -8.66 -4.67
CA THR A 407 -0.01 -8.55 -5.20
C THR A 407 -0.62 -7.21 -4.83
N LEU A 408 -1.06 -6.45 -5.84
CA LEU A 408 -1.91 -5.26 -5.68
C LEU A 408 -3.31 -5.60 -6.18
N SER A 409 -4.30 -5.52 -5.30
CA SER A 409 -5.67 -5.99 -5.61
C SER A 409 -6.81 -5.13 -5.08
N GLY A 410 -6.53 -3.96 -4.51
CA GLY A 410 -7.56 -2.98 -4.16
C GLY A 410 -7.54 -1.71 -5.01
N SER A 411 -8.71 -1.19 -5.37
CA SER A 411 -8.85 -0.01 -6.24
C SER A 411 -8.19 1.26 -5.68
N SER A 412 -8.11 1.38 -4.35
CA SER A 412 -7.45 2.49 -3.65
C SER A 412 -5.98 2.22 -3.32
N ALA A 413 -5.48 1.01 -3.60
CA ALA A 413 -4.09 0.64 -3.34
C ALA A 413 -3.15 1.46 -4.23
N ARG A 414 -2.16 2.11 -3.62
CA ARG A 414 -1.08 2.79 -4.34
C ARG A 414 0.26 2.29 -3.84
N MET A 415 1.12 1.85 -4.75
CA MET A 415 2.49 1.48 -4.43
C MET A 415 3.46 2.28 -5.28
N GLN A 416 4.45 2.91 -4.65
CA GLN A 416 5.47 3.71 -5.34
C GLN A 416 6.87 3.23 -4.98
N MET A 417 7.73 3.13 -5.98
CA MET A 417 9.16 2.87 -5.80
C MET A 417 9.99 3.57 -6.88
N GLY A 418 11.29 3.71 -6.62
CA GLY A 418 12.24 4.13 -7.65
C GLY A 418 12.40 3.01 -8.69
N ARG A 419 13.00 1.89 -8.29
CA ARG A 419 13.20 0.73 -9.17
C ARG A 419 12.54 -0.51 -8.61
N LEU A 420 12.11 -1.37 -9.52
CA LEU A 420 11.53 -2.66 -9.19
C LEU A 420 12.24 -3.78 -9.97
N PHE A 421 12.65 -4.80 -9.25
CA PHE A 421 13.33 -5.98 -9.76
C PHE A 421 12.46 -7.20 -9.50
N VAL A 422 12.05 -7.91 -10.55
CA VAL A 422 11.22 -9.12 -10.47
C VAL A 422 12.04 -10.29 -10.98
N SER A 423 12.56 -11.12 -10.07
CA SER A 423 13.61 -12.11 -10.34
C SER A 423 14.72 -11.54 -11.21
N SER A 424 15.34 -10.49 -10.67
CA SER A 424 16.39 -9.72 -11.31
C SER A 424 17.39 -9.27 -10.25
N THR A 425 18.65 -9.07 -10.65
CA THR A 425 19.69 -8.56 -9.75
C THR A 425 20.45 -7.40 -10.35
N ILE A 426 20.87 -6.49 -9.49
CA ILE A 426 21.97 -5.57 -9.78
C ILE A 426 23.31 -6.18 -9.28
N VAL A 427 23.25 -7.14 -8.36
CA VAL A 427 24.37 -7.59 -7.53
C VAL A 427 24.49 -9.12 -7.60
N SER A 428 25.70 -9.60 -7.84
CA SER A 428 26.09 -11.02 -7.97
C SER A 428 25.71 -11.93 -6.78
N GLN A 429 25.27 -11.36 -5.65
CA GLN A 429 24.95 -12.10 -4.41
C GLN A 429 23.45 -12.34 -4.17
N MET A 430 22.53 -11.69 -4.89
CA MET A 430 21.08 -11.75 -4.56
C MET A 430 20.30 -12.85 -5.30
N ASN A 431 20.77 -13.30 -6.46
CA ASN A 431 20.11 -14.32 -7.28
C ASN A 431 21.13 -15.05 -8.16
N SER A 432 22.18 -15.59 -7.55
CA SER A 432 23.21 -16.36 -8.27
C SER A 432 22.72 -17.75 -8.72
N VAL A 433 21.57 -18.22 -8.22
CA VAL A 433 21.03 -19.58 -8.46
C VAL A 433 19.66 -19.63 -9.14
N GLY A 434 18.98 -18.50 -9.34
CA GLY A 434 17.68 -18.41 -10.04
C GLY A 434 16.46 -18.57 -9.13
N GLY A 435 15.97 -17.48 -8.51
CA GLY A 435 14.72 -17.45 -7.73
C GLY A 435 13.46 -17.15 -8.55
N ALA A 436 12.32 -17.19 -7.87
CA ALA A 436 11.00 -16.97 -8.46
C ALA A 436 10.41 -15.64 -7.97
N GLY A 437 10.21 -14.70 -8.88
CA GLY A 437 9.60 -13.40 -8.61
C GLY A 437 8.29 -13.25 -9.37
N SER A 438 7.20 -12.93 -8.67
CA SER A 438 5.89 -12.69 -9.28
C SER A 438 5.27 -11.39 -8.77
N VAL A 439 4.91 -10.51 -9.70
CA VAL A 439 4.15 -9.28 -9.44
C VAL A 439 2.81 -9.38 -10.15
N THR A 440 1.72 -9.20 -9.42
CA THR A 440 0.36 -9.14 -9.97
C THR A 440 -0.31 -7.83 -9.56
N VAL A 441 -0.81 -7.08 -10.53
CA VAL A 441 -1.60 -5.87 -10.32
C VAL A 441 -2.97 -6.07 -10.95
N SER A 442 -3.95 -6.45 -10.13
CA SER A 442 -5.32 -6.72 -10.56
C SER A 442 -6.28 -5.55 -10.31
N SER A 443 -5.92 -4.66 -9.39
CA SER A 443 -6.49 -3.32 -9.26
C SER A 443 -5.52 -2.39 -8.51
N GLY A 444 -5.82 -1.09 -8.48
CA GLY A 444 -4.94 -0.08 -7.88
C GLY A 444 -3.81 0.36 -8.83
N THR A 445 -2.83 1.06 -8.29
CA THR A 445 -1.72 1.65 -9.09
C THR A 445 -0.35 1.27 -8.54
N LEU A 446 0.46 0.64 -9.38
CA LEU A 446 1.89 0.45 -9.18
C LEU A 446 2.66 1.51 -9.97
N LEU A 447 3.41 2.34 -9.26
CA LEU A 447 4.18 3.46 -9.81
C LEU A 447 5.67 3.20 -9.64
N VAL A 448 6.36 2.91 -10.75
CA VAL A 448 7.82 2.80 -10.79
C VAL A 448 8.35 4.11 -11.35
N THR A 449 8.49 5.10 -10.47
CA THR A 449 8.92 6.46 -10.83
C THR A 449 9.98 6.98 -9.87
N GLY A 450 11.14 7.30 -10.43
CA GLY A 450 12.21 8.08 -9.83
C GLY A 450 12.85 8.99 -10.89
N SER A 451 13.98 9.60 -10.59
CA SER A 451 14.74 10.40 -11.57
C SER A 451 15.70 9.53 -12.40
N GLY A 452 15.63 9.60 -13.74
CA GLY A 452 16.57 8.92 -14.65
C GLY A 452 16.53 7.39 -14.56
N ASN A 453 17.71 6.74 -14.52
CA ASN A 453 17.84 5.27 -14.38
C ASN A 453 17.28 4.71 -13.05
N ALA A 454 16.89 5.58 -12.11
CA ALA A 454 16.25 5.23 -10.86
C ALA A 454 14.72 5.00 -11.00
N ALA A 455 14.20 4.82 -12.22
CA ALA A 455 12.78 4.61 -12.54
C ALA A 455 12.50 3.30 -13.32
N ASN A 456 13.44 2.34 -13.27
CA ASN A 456 13.41 1.15 -14.12
C ASN A 456 12.66 -0.03 -13.48
N LEU A 457 11.99 -0.81 -14.32
CA LEU A 457 11.34 -2.07 -13.99
C LEU A 457 12.01 -3.21 -14.75
N PHE A 458 12.59 -4.17 -14.03
CA PHE A 458 13.29 -5.33 -14.60
C PHE A 458 12.51 -6.60 -14.31
N VAL A 459 12.16 -7.36 -15.35
CA VAL A 459 11.42 -8.61 -15.25
C VAL A 459 12.25 -9.75 -15.82
N GLY A 460 12.70 -10.66 -14.95
CA GLY A 460 13.41 -11.89 -15.31
C GLY A 460 14.69 -11.63 -16.11
N THR A 461 15.48 -10.63 -15.73
CA THR A 461 16.74 -10.27 -16.43
C THR A 461 17.95 -11.10 -16.03
N ASN A 462 17.75 -12.09 -15.16
CA ASN A 462 18.79 -13.05 -14.80
C ASN A 462 18.88 -14.18 -15.84
N SER A 463 19.94 -14.99 -15.75
CA SER A 463 20.15 -16.15 -16.62
C SER A 463 19.35 -17.40 -16.20
N SER A 464 18.77 -17.41 -14.99
CA SER A 464 18.00 -18.52 -14.41
C SER A 464 16.90 -18.00 -13.48
N GLY A 465 15.97 -18.88 -13.09
CA GLY A 465 14.79 -18.54 -12.27
C GLY A 465 13.57 -18.19 -13.11
N THR A 466 12.60 -17.50 -12.52
CA THR A 466 11.39 -17.00 -13.20
C THR A 466 11.03 -15.61 -12.70
N GLY A 467 10.82 -14.66 -13.62
CA GLY A 467 10.30 -13.33 -13.30
C GLY A 467 8.99 -13.07 -14.04
N SER A 468 7.90 -12.79 -13.34
CA SER A 468 6.58 -12.57 -13.94
C SER A 468 5.97 -11.25 -13.50
N LEU A 469 5.47 -10.48 -14.47
CA LEU A 469 4.63 -9.31 -14.26
C LEU A 469 3.27 -9.53 -14.92
N THR A 470 2.21 -9.58 -14.13
CA THR A 470 0.83 -9.68 -14.61
C THR A 470 0.05 -8.41 -14.28
N ILE A 471 -0.60 -7.83 -15.29
CA ILE A 471 -1.43 -6.64 -15.18
C ILE A 471 -2.80 -7.00 -15.76
N ASN A 472 -3.85 -6.96 -14.94
CA ASN A 472 -5.21 -7.35 -15.34
C ASN A 472 -6.26 -6.56 -14.57
N GLY A 473 -7.54 -6.80 -14.85
CA GLY A 473 -8.65 -6.21 -14.09
C GLY A 473 -8.68 -4.69 -14.26
N SER A 474 -8.62 -3.92 -13.18
CA SER A 474 -8.46 -2.46 -13.24
C SER A 474 -7.06 -2.00 -12.82
N GLY A 475 -6.10 -2.93 -12.82
CA GLY A 475 -4.73 -2.69 -12.40
C GLY A 475 -3.98 -1.77 -13.36
N VAL A 476 -3.25 -0.81 -12.78
CA VAL A 476 -2.44 0.14 -13.55
C VAL A 476 -0.97 0.02 -13.13
N VAL A 477 -0.08 -0.19 -14.09
CA VAL A 477 1.37 -0.09 -13.90
C VAL A 477 1.91 1.07 -14.72
N ILE A 478 2.57 2.03 -14.05
CA ILE A 478 3.21 3.17 -14.69
C ILE A 478 4.73 3.03 -14.51
N VAL A 479 5.46 2.99 -15.62
CA VAL A 479 6.93 2.90 -15.64
C VAL A 479 7.51 4.20 -16.17
N GLY A 480 8.16 4.99 -15.30
CA GLY A 480 8.78 6.25 -15.67
C GLY A 480 10.10 6.09 -16.42
N GLY A 481 10.82 4.98 -16.20
CA GLY A 481 12.07 4.61 -16.86
C GLY A 481 11.92 3.41 -17.80
N THR A 482 12.95 2.59 -17.91
CA THR A 482 12.95 1.43 -18.80
C THR A 482 12.23 0.23 -18.17
N LEU A 483 11.27 -0.34 -18.89
CA LEU A 483 10.75 -1.68 -18.67
C LEU A 483 11.57 -2.68 -19.49
N SER A 484 12.34 -3.52 -18.82
CA SER A 484 13.19 -4.56 -19.42
C SER A 484 12.64 -5.95 -19.13
N ARG A 485 12.60 -6.80 -20.17
CA ARG A 485 12.28 -8.23 -20.05
C ARG A 485 13.49 -9.05 -20.47
N GLY A 486 13.98 -9.91 -19.59
CA GLY A 486 15.07 -10.81 -19.91
C GLY A 486 14.63 -12.21 -20.32
N PRO A 487 15.57 -13.17 -20.40
CA PRO A 487 15.32 -14.50 -20.96
C PRO A 487 14.38 -15.36 -20.11
N VAL A 488 14.29 -15.09 -18.80
CA VAL A 488 13.36 -15.76 -17.87
C VAL A 488 12.18 -14.87 -17.45
N GLY A 489 11.99 -13.76 -18.18
CA GLY A 489 10.96 -12.77 -17.91
C GLY A 489 9.68 -13.03 -18.69
N LEU A 490 8.54 -12.99 -18.02
CA LEU A 490 7.20 -12.99 -18.62
C LEU A 490 6.47 -11.69 -18.24
N ILE A 491 5.87 -11.05 -19.23
CA ILE A 491 4.99 -9.88 -19.03
C ILE A 491 3.66 -10.21 -19.67
N THR A 492 2.61 -10.21 -18.86
CA THR A 492 1.22 -10.45 -19.27
C THR A 492 0.42 -9.18 -19.04
N LEU A 493 0.04 -8.51 -20.12
CA LEU A 493 -0.92 -7.41 -20.09
C LEU A 493 -2.28 -7.97 -20.50
N GLY A 494 -3.07 -8.38 -19.51
CA GLY A 494 -4.37 -9.01 -19.69
C GLY A 494 -5.55 -8.04 -19.73
N PRO A 495 -6.77 -8.56 -19.97
CA PRO A 495 -7.99 -7.76 -20.09
C PRO A 495 -8.20 -6.78 -18.94
N GLY A 496 -8.54 -5.54 -19.31
CA GLY A 496 -8.77 -4.39 -18.42
C GLY A 496 -7.51 -3.77 -17.79
N GLY A 497 -6.39 -4.51 -17.74
CA GLY A 497 -5.13 -4.01 -17.19
C GLY A 497 -4.56 -2.87 -18.04
N THR A 498 -3.85 -1.94 -17.41
CA THR A 498 -3.18 -0.81 -18.09
C THR A 498 -1.68 -0.81 -17.82
N LEU A 499 -0.88 -0.83 -18.88
CA LEU A 499 0.56 -0.58 -18.82
C LEU A 499 0.86 0.78 -19.44
N GLN A 500 1.38 1.72 -18.66
CA GLN A 500 1.80 3.04 -19.15
C GLN A 500 3.33 3.16 -19.13
N ILE A 501 3.87 3.57 -20.27
CA ILE A 501 5.29 3.85 -20.47
C ILE A 501 5.49 5.36 -20.55
N GLY A 502 6.31 5.86 -19.62
CA GLY A 502 6.42 7.29 -19.33
C GLY A 502 5.36 7.77 -18.34
N SER A 503 5.62 8.89 -17.67
CA SER A 503 4.72 9.51 -16.68
C SER A 503 4.15 10.85 -17.14
N GLY A 504 4.32 11.22 -18.41
CA GLY A 504 4.09 12.56 -18.93
C GLY A 504 5.21 13.56 -18.61
N THR A 505 5.95 13.32 -17.52
CA THR A 505 7.16 14.07 -17.13
C THR A 505 8.45 13.31 -17.37
N SER A 506 8.39 11.97 -17.35
CA SER A 506 9.52 11.07 -17.63
C SER A 506 9.29 10.30 -18.93
N ASN A 507 10.36 10.03 -19.65
CA ASN A 507 10.30 9.45 -21.00
C ASN A 507 9.85 8.00 -21.01
N GLY A 508 10.35 7.15 -20.12
CA GLY A 508 10.11 5.72 -20.18
C GLY A 508 10.62 5.03 -21.46
N VAL A 509 10.93 3.73 -21.38
CA VAL A 509 11.32 2.92 -22.54
C VAL A 509 10.70 1.54 -22.41
N LEU A 510 10.04 1.05 -23.46
CA LEU A 510 9.45 -0.29 -23.48
C LEU A 510 10.38 -1.27 -24.19
N LEU A 511 10.89 -2.28 -23.48
CA LEU A 511 11.59 -3.44 -24.05
C LEU A 511 12.69 -3.06 -25.06
N SER A 512 13.55 -2.09 -24.68
CA SER A 512 14.63 -1.56 -25.53
C SER A 512 14.17 -1.00 -26.88
N ASN A 513 12.90 -0.61 -26.98
CA ASN A 513 12.20 -0.21 -28.20
C ASN A 513 12.03 -1.30 -29.28
N THR A 514 12.50 -2.53 -29.04
CA THR A 514 12.57 -3.58 -30.07
C THR A 514 11.84 -4.87 -29.68
N GLY A 515 11.60 -5.10 -28.39
CA GLY A 515 10.96 -6.34 -27.92
C GLY A 515 9.45 -6.33 -28.11
N SER A 516 8.89 -7.42 -28.63
CA SER A 516 7.44 -7.59 -28.85
C SER A 516 6.65 -7.75 -27.55
N LEU A 517 5.40 -7.28 -27.57
CA LEU A 517 4.46 -7.32 -26.46
C LEU A 517 3.08 -7.80 -26.93
N VAL A 518 2.52 -8.82 -26.25
CA VAL A 518 1.11 -9.16 -26.36
C VAL A 518 0.33 -8.25 -25.41
N ASN A 519 -0.53 -7.41 -25.98
CA ASN A 519 -1.40 -6.45 -25.30
C ASN A 519 -2.84 -6.92 -25.42
N ASP A 520 -3.39 -7.52 -24.36
CA ASP A 520 -4.82 -7.82 -24.21
C ASP A 520 -5.53 -6.82 -23.28
N GLY A 521 -4.83 -5.78 -22.83
CA GLY A 521 -5.34 -4.71 -21.97
C GLY A 521 -5.29 -3.36 -22.68
N THR A 522 -4.69 -2.37 -22.02
CA THR A 522 -4.40 -1.06 -22.61
C THR A 522 -2.93 -0.73 -22.48
N LEU A 523 -2.26 -0.48 -23.60
CA LEU A 523 -0.89 0.02 -23.65
C LEU A 523 -0.90 1.52 -23.91
N VAL A 524 -0.32 2.29 -22.98
CA VAL A 524 -0.24 3.76 -23.09
C VAL A 524 1.22 4.19 -23.23
N PHE A 525 1.52 5.01 -24.23
CA PHE A 525 2.76 5.80 -24.27
C PHE A 525 2.44 7.23 -23.88
N ASN A 526 2.92 7.68 -22.73
CA ASN A 526 2.75 9.04 -22.22
C ASN A 526 4.12 9.70 -21.98
N ARG A 527 4.77 10.11 -23.08
CA ARG A 527 6.17 10.56 -23.10
C ARG A 527 6.29 12.01 -23.56
N PRO A 528 7.04 12.87 -22.85
CA PRO A 528 7.23 14.26 -23.26
C PRO A 528 8.29 14.43 -24.37
N THR A 529 9.06 13.39 -24.69
CA THR A 529 10.03 13.40 -25.80
C THR A 529 9.68 12.35 -26.85
N ASP A 530 10.20 12.57 -28.05
CA ASP A 530 9.97 11.69 -29.19
C ASP A 530 10.45 10.26 -28.92
N PHE A 531 9.81 9.29 -29.58
CA PHE A 531 10.17 7.89 -29.49
C PHE A 531 10.00 7.12 -30.77
N PHE A 532 10.76 6.03 -30.87
CA PHE A 532 10.65 5.01 -31.89
C PHE A 532 10.38 3.68 -31.21
N TYR A 533 9.54 2.84 -31.82
CA TYR A 533 9.28 1.49 -31.36
C TYR A 533 9.16 0.55 -32.58
N SER A 534 10.05 -0.43 -32.64
CA SER A 534 10.15 -1.45 -33.69
C SER A 534 9.77 -2.84 -33.19
N GLY A 535 9.42 -3.01 -31.92
CA GLY A 535 8.75 -4.24 -31.45
C GLY A 535 7.36 -4.39 -32.07
N VAL A 536 6.88 -5.64 -32.18
CA VAL A 536 5.50 -5.92 -32.60
C VAL A 536 4.59 -5.92 -31.37
N ILE A 537 3.52 -5.13 -31.44
CA ILE A 537 2.40 -5.15 -30.50
C ILE A 537 1.30 -6.03 -31.11
N SER A 538 0.88 -7.06 -30.40
CA SER A 538 -0.20 -7.98 -30.79
C SER A 538 -1.25 -8.08 -29.68
N GLY A 539 -2.31 -8.88 -29.85
CA GLY A 539 -3.34 -9.13 -28.83
C GLY A 539 -4.66 -8.38 -29.08
N SER A 540 -5.57 -8.43 -28.11
CA SER A 540 -6.92 -7.88 -28.24
C SER A 540 -7.07 -6.43 -27.76
N GLY A 541 -6.04 -5.91 -27.10
CA GLY A 541 -6.07 -4.67 -26.33
C GLY A 541 -5.92 -3.38 -27.15
N ALA A 542 -6.18 -2.26 -26.50
CA ALA A 542 -6.10 -0.91 -27.07
C ALA A 542 -4.68 -0.32 -26.97
N PHE A 543 -4.34 0.58 -27.89
CA PHE A 543 -3.11 1.36 -27.88
C PHE A 543 -3.42 2.85 -27.76
N ILE A 544 -2.78 3.55 -26.83
CA ILE A 544 -2.97 4.98 -26.62
C ILE A 544 -1.63 5.71 -26.74
N LYS A 545 -1.57 6.69 -27.64
CA LYS A 545 -0.51 7.70 -27.71
C LYS A 545 -0.99 8.97 -27.00
N ARG A 546 -0.38 9.24 -25.85
CA ARG A 546 -0.61 10.42 -24.98
C ARG A 546 0.65 11.30 -24.98
N SER A 547 0.51 12.58 -24.65
CA SER A 547 1.56 13.64 -24.74
C SER A 547 1.86 14.20 -26.14
N ASN A 548 2.41 15.43 -26.19
CA ASN A 548 2.62 16.21 -27.42
C ASN A 548 3.78 15.74 -28.32
N ALA A 549 4.70 14.91 -27.80
CA ALA A 549 5.85 14.43 -28.55
C ALA A 549 5.46 13.47 -29.70
N TRP A 550 6.39 13.23 -30.62
CA TRP A 550 6.22 12.27 -31.71
C TRP A 550 6.40 10.83 -31.22
N GLY A 551 5.49 9.94 -31.60
CA GLY A 551 5.68 8.49 -31.47
C GLY A 551 5.79 7.86 -32.84
N THR A 552 6.82 7.08 -33.10
CA THR A 552 7.02 6.40 -34.39
C THR A 552 6.92 4.89 -34.22
N LEU A 553 5.98 4.25 -34.91
CA LEU A 553 5.87 2.79 -35.01
C LEU A 553 6.55 2.32 -36.30
N GLN A 554 7.48 1.38 -36.18
CA GLN A 554 8.32 0.93 -37.31
C GLN A 554 7.98 -0.49 -37.80
N SER A 555 7.19 -1.23 -37.02
CA SER A 555 6.75 -2.59 -37.33
C SER A 555 5.24 -2.66 -37.54
N ALA A 556 4.80 -3.65 -38.31
CA ALA A 556 3.38 -3.95 -38.51
C ALA A 556 2.81 -4.54 -37.22
N ASN A 557 2.00 -3.76 -36.51
CA ASN A 557 1.32 -4.21 -35.30
C ASN A 557 0.03 -4.97 -35.65
N THR A 558 -0.34 -5.94 -34.82
CA THR A 558 -1.45 -6.87 -35.08
C THR A 558 -2.48 -6.92 -33.97
N TYR A 559 -2.43 -5.96 -33.02
CA TYR A 559 -3.48 -5.87 -32.01
C TYR A 559 -4.83 -5.49 -32.63
N THR A 560 -5.93 -5.94 -32.03
CA THR A 560 -7.28 -5.72 -32.58
C THR A 560 -8.05 -4.60 -31.89
N GLY A 561 -7.54 -4.05 -30.78
CA GLY A 561 -8.16 -2.91 -30.11
C GLY A 561 -7.88 -1.58 -30.82
N LEU A 562 -8.63 -0.55 -30.43
CA LEU A 562 -8.56 0.79 -31.01
C LEU A 562 -7.19 1.44 -30.77
N THR A 563 -6.66 2.15 -31.77
CA THR A 563 -5.55 3.08 -31.61
C THR A 563 -6.08 4.48 -31.35
N SER A 564 -5.81 5.05 -30.18
CA SER A 564 -6.16 6.44 -29.85
C SER A 564 -4.92 7.33 -29.83
N VAL A 565 -4.95 8.43 -30.58
CA VAL A 565 -3.94 9.49 -30.52
C VAL A 565 -4.57 10.68 -29.85
N GLU A 566 -4.23 10.86 -28.57
CA GLU A 566 -4.83 11.91 -27.75
C GLU A 566 -4.11 13.26 -27.90
N ALA A 567 -2.82 13.23 -28.26
CA ALA A 567 -2.00 14.41 -28.47
C ALA A 567 -0.73 14.09 -29.29
N GLY A 568 -0.16 15.14 -29.88
CA GLY A 568 1.08 15.06 -30.66
C GLY A 568 0.91 14.30 -31.97
N VAL A 569 2.00 13.67 -32.42
CA VAL A 569 2.03 12.93 -33.68
C VAL A 569 2.23 11.44 -33.41
N LEU A 570 1.39 10.59 -33.99
CA LEU A 570 1.69 9.18 -34.20
C LEU A 570 2.10 8.99 -35.67
N ARG A 571 3.36 8.65 -35.90
CA ARG A 571 3.94 8.42 -37.23
C ARG A 571 4.14 6.94 -37.48
N LEU A 572 3.84 6.50 -38.71
CA LEU A 572 4.27 5.21 -39.22
C LEU A 572 5.52 5.37 -40.10
N SER A 573 6.45 4.42 -40.02
CA SER A 573 7.66 4.43 -40.84
C SER A 573 8.04 3.04 -41.31
N GLY A 574 8.71 2.93 -42.46
CA GLY A 574 9.09 1.62 -43.00
C GLY A 574 7.85 0.78 -43.32
N SER A 575 7.77 -0.42 -42.74
CA SER A 575 6.61 -1.31 -42.75
C SER A 575 5.67 -1.11 -41.55
N GLY A 576 5.81 0.00 -40.83
CA GLY A 576 5.02 0.33 -39.64
C GLY A 576 3.52 0.30 -39.90
N GLY A 577 2.75 -0.15 -38.91
CA GLY A 577 1.29 -0.15 -38.96
C GLY A 577 0.68 -0.07 -37.57
N ILE A 578 -0.50 0.53 -37.43
CA ILE A 578 -1.34 0.35 -36.25
C ILE A 578 -2.11 -0.98 -36.34
N GLY A 579 -2.83 -1.33 -35.28
CA GLY A 579 -3.68 -2.52 -35.22
C GLY A 579 -4.93 -2.44 -36.11
N THR A 580 -5.77 -3.47 -36.05
CA THR A 580 -6.96 -3.60 -36.91
C THR A 580 -8.25 -3.01 -36.32
N GLY A 581 -8.19 -2.48 -35.10
CA GLY A 581 -9.34 -1.91 -34.37
C GLY A 581 -9.71 -0.47 -34.74
N GLY A 582 -9.02 0.12 -35.73
CA GLY A 582 -9.27 1.49 -36.18
C GLY A 582 -8.40 2.54 -35.50
N LEU A 583 -8.67 3.79 -35.84
CA LEU A 583 -7.92 4.97 -35.42
C LEU A 583 -8.87 6.03 -34.85
N SER A 584 -8.57 6.55 -33.67
CA SER A 584 -9.24 7.71 -33.09
C SER A 584 -8.26 8.84 -32.86
N LEU A 585 -8.60 10.04 -33.35
CA LEU A 585 -7.82 11.26 -33.15
C LEU A 585 -8.61 12.24 -32.27
N THR A 586 -7.91 13.00 -31.44
CA THR A 586 -8.55 14.09 -30.66
C THR A 586 -7.87 15.44 -30.85
N GLY A 587 -8.65 16.47 -31.15
CA GLY A 587 -8.21 17.87 -31.16
C GLY A 587 -7.03 18.12 -32.11
N THR A 588 -5.84 18.37 -31.56
CA THR A 588 -4.62 18.65 -32.34
C THR A 588 -3.77 17.41 -32.63
N ALA A 589 -4.29 16.21 -32.35
CA ALA A 589 -3.60 14.96 -32.65
C ALA A 589 -3.39 14.79 -34.16
N ARG A 590 -2.24 14.21 -34.52
CA ARG A 590 -1.87 13.95 -35.92
C ARG A 590 -1.51 12.49 -36.13
N PHE A 591 -2.00 11.91 -37.23
CA PHE A 591 -1.56 10.63 -37.74
C PHE A 591 -0.78 10.81 -39.05
N ASP A 592 0.49 10.39 -39.06
CA ASP A 592 1.43 10.70 -40.14
C ASP A 592 1.96 9.45 -40.85
N LEU A 593 1.71 9.36 -42.15
CA LEU A 593 2.10 8.26 -43.04
C LEU A 593 3.35 8.58 -43.88
N GLY A 594 3.92 9.80 -43.75
CA GLY A 594 4.93 10.32 -44.67
C GLY A 594 6.18 9.45 -44.82
N ASN A 595 6.51 8.63 -43.80
CA ASN A 595 7.71 7.80 -43.77
C ASN A 595 7.44 6.31 -44.10
N LEU A 596 6.22 5.96 -44.51
CA LEU A 596 5.93 4.60 -44.97
C LEU A 596 6.64 4.29 -46.29
N THR A 597 7.02 3.03 -46.49
CA THR A 597 7.52 2.56 -47.80
C THR A 597 6.37 2.41 -48.80
N SER A 598 5.24 1.84 -48.36
CA SER A 598 4.03 1.73 -49.16
C SER A 598 3.44 3.10 -49.51
N ALA A 599 2.86 3.22 -50.70
CA ALA A 599 2.10 4.41 -51.09
C ALA A 599 0.75 4.49 -50.37
N THR A 600 0.14 3.34 -50.10
CA THR A 600 -1.16 3.23 -49.44
C THR A 600 -1.04 2.56 -48.09
N TYR A 601 -1.73 3.13 -47.08
CA TYR A 601 -2.02 2.48 -45.81
C TYR A 601 -3.54 2.28 -45.70
N THR A 602 -3.97 1.08 -45.30
CA THR A 602 -5.39 0.71 -45.27
C THR A 602 -5.84 0.42 -43.85
N LEU A 603 -6.87 1.14 -43.38
CA LEU A 603 -7.66 0.72 -42.23
C LEU A 603 -8.66 -0.36 -42.67
N PRO A 604 -8.68 -1.53 -42.01
CA PRO A 604 -9.53 -2.65 -42.42
C PRO A 604 -11.01 -2.36 -42.18
N ALA A 605 -11.90 -3.20 -42.71
CA ALA A 605 -13.35 -3.06 -42.51
C ALA A 605 -13.78 -3.17 -41.02
N THR A 606 -12.92 -3.75 -40.18
CA THR A 606 -13.10 -3.81 -38.72
C THR A 606 -12.62 -2.56 -37.98
N GLY A 607 -11.98 -1.62 -38.68
CA GLY A 607 -11.33 -0.46 -38.10
C GLY A 607 -11.84 0.84 -38.69
N ASP A 608 -12.58 1.59 -37.87
CA ASP A 608 -13.11 2.89 -38.24
C ASP A 608 -12.04 4.00 -38.09
N LEU A 609 -12.25 5.11 -38.80
CA LEU A 609 -11.54 6.36 -38.60
C LEU A 609 -12.44 7.33 -37.84
N LEU A 610 -12.04 7.67 -36.61
CA LEU A 610 -12.84 8.40 -35.64
C LEU A 610 -12.18 9.73 -35.22
N GLY A 611 -13.02 10.67 -34.82
CA GLY A 611 -12.63 11.82 -34.02
C GLY A 611 -12.17 13.05 -34.82
N THR A 612 -11.41 13.91 -34.15
CA THR A 612 -10.99 15.23 -34.65
C THR A 612 -9.47 15.33 -34.61
N GLY A 613 -8.85 15.78 -35.70
CA GLY A 613 -7.39 15.78 -35.78
C GLY A 613 -6.88 16.00 -37.20
N THR A 614 -5.61 15.70 -37.41
CA THR A 614 -4.96 15.88 -38.71
C THR A 614 -4.41 14.56 -39.25
N LEU A 615 -4.73 14.25 -40.48
CA LEU A 615 -4.12 13.18 -41.25
C LEU A 615 -3.02 13.76 -42.14
N SER A 616 -1.87 13.11 -42.20
CA SER A 616 -0.81 13.51 -43.12
C SER A 616 -0.05 12.37 -43.76
N GLY A 617 0.64 12.68 -44.84
CA GLY A 617 1.52 11.75 -45.54
C GLY A 617 1.72 12.22 -46.97
N LEU A 618 2.73 13.07 -47.18
CA LEU A 618 3.01 13.62 -48.51
C LEU A 618 3.25 12.49 -49.52
N GLY A 619 2.42 12.45 -50.57
CA GLY A 619 2.46 11.42 -51.61
C GLY A 619 1.90 10.07 -51.16
N LYS A 620 1.11 10.03 -50.09
CA LYS A 620 0.50 8.82 -49.54
C LYS A 620 -1.03 8.83 -49.68
N THR A 621 -1.60 7.64 -49.54
CA THR A 621 -3.04 7.42 -49.45
C THR A 621 -3.39 6.73 -48.13
N LEU A 622 -4.37 7.26 -47.40
CA LEU A 622 -5.04 6.56 -46.31
C LEU A 622 -6.36 6.01 -46.84
N ALA A 623 -6.44 4.69 -47.07
CA ALA A 623 -7.66 4.01 -47.45
C ALA A 623 -8.44 3.58 -46.21
N VAL A 624 -9.72 3.92 -46.13
CA VAL A 624 -10.61 3.53 -45.02
C VAL A 624 -11.64 2.54 -45.55
N LEU A 625 -11.62 1.31 -45.03
CA LEU A 625 -12.64 0.30 -45.37
C LEU A 625 -13.75 0.20 -44.31
N GLY A 626 -13.48 0.61 -43.08
CA GLY A 626 -14.49 0.81 -42.04
C GLY A 626 -15.32 2.06 -42.29
N GLN A 627 -15.80 2.67 -41.22
CA GLN A 627 -16.52 3.93 -41.26
C GLN A 627 -15.59 5.14 -41.10
N LEU A 628 -15.97 6.27 -41.67
CA LEU A 628 -15.45 7.58 -41.29
C LEU A 628 -16.46 8.27 -40.36
N LEU A 629 -16.04 8.65 -39.16
CA LEU A 629 -16.84 9.39 -38.16
C LEU A 629 -16.05 10.58 -37.60
N PRO A 630 -16.18 11.79 -38.18
CA PRO A 630 -15.45 12.99 -37.75
C PRO A 630 -15.91 13.58 -36.40
N GLY A 631 -15.95 12.78 -35.33
CA GLY A 631 -16.32 13.19 -33.96
C GLY A 631 -17.57 12.47 -33.44
N PRO A 632 -17.75 12.35 -32.12
CA PRO A 632 -19.01 11.89 -31.51
C PRO A 632 -20.07 13.01 -31.39
N ALA A 633 -19.70 14.21 -31.80
CA ALA A 633 -20.50 15.41 -32.00
C ALA A 633 -19.76 16.22 -33.08
N ALA A 634 -20.43 17.26 -33.63
CA ALA A 634 -19.87 18.19 -34.60
C ALA A 634 -18.35 18.45 -34.43
N GLY A 635 -17.55 17.82 -35.27
CA GLY A 635 -16.09 17.80 -35.19
C GLY A 635 -15.43 18.13 -36.52
N SER A 636 -14.10 18.34 -36.51
CA SER A 636 -13.36 18.54 -37.75
C SER A 636 -12.13 17.66 -37.87
N LEU A 637 -11.99 17.06 -39.05
CA LEU A 637 -10.84 16.28 -39.49
C LEU A 637 -10.13 17.03 -40.62
N SER A 638 -8.83 17.27 -40.45
CA SER A 638 -7.98 17.91 -41.45
C SER A 638 -7.20 16.86 -42.22
N VAL A 639 -7.13 16.99 -43.55
CA VAL A 639 -6.30 16.19 -44.45
C VAL A 639 -5.22 17.10 -45.03
N ASP A 640 -3.96 16.83 -44.72
CA ASP A 640 -2.85 17.70 -45.08
C ASP A 640 -2.40 17.58 -46.54
N THR A 641 -1.63 18.58 -46.97
CA THR A 641 -1.10 18.69 -48.33
C THR A 641 -0.47 17.39 -48.82
N GLY A 642 -0.93 16.93 -49.96
CA GLY A 642 -0.37 15.77 -50.66
C GLY A 642 -0.73 14.42 -50.05
N LEU A 643 -1.57 14.36 -49.01
CA LEU A 643 -2.25 13.13 -48.59
C LEU A 643 -3.57 12.98 -49.38
N THR A 644 -3.88 11.76 -49.80
CA THR A 644 -5.21 11.36 -50.29
C THR A 644 -5.95 10.58 -49.20
N LEU A 645 -7.13 11.04 -48.78
CA LEU A 645 -8.07 10.25 -47.99
C LEU A 645 -8.98 9.47 -48.94
N ASP A 646 -8.84 8.15 -48.98
CA ASP A 646 -9.58 7.28 -49.88
C ASP A 646 -10.71 6.54 -49.14
N LEU A 647 -11.95 6.92 -49.45
CA LEU A 647 -13.18 6.35 -48.92
C LEU A 647 -13.89 5.48 -49.95
N SER A 648 -13.25 5.17 -51.10
CA SER A 648 -13.88 4.39 -52.18
C SER A 648 -14.37 3.01 -51.73
N GLY A 649 -13.67 2.40 -50.77
CA GLY A 649 -14.02 1.13 -50.14
C GLY A 649 -14.65 1.24 -48.75
N ALA A 650 -15.00 2.45 -48.28
CA ALA A 650 -15.53 2.66 -46.94
C ALA A 650 -16.92 2.03 -46.78
N ALA A 651 -17.17 1.42 -45.62
CA ALA A 651 -18.49 0.92 -45.26
C ALA A 651 -19.52 2.07 -45.12
N GLY A 652 -19.05 3.28 -44.83
CA GLY A 652 -19.87 4.49 -44.77
C GLY A 652 -19.10 5.69 -44.23
N SER A 653 -19.71 6.86 -44.35
CA SER A 653 -19.22 8.12 -43.77
C SER A 653 -20.37 8.78 -43.05
N THR A 654 -20.26 8.95 -41.74
CA THR A 654 -21.33 9.54 -40.93
C THR A 654 -20.93 10.93 -40.48
N PHE A 655 -21.80 11.90 -40.71
CA PHE A 655 -21.60 13.31 -40.42
C PHE A 655 -22.76 13.84 -39.57
N ASP A 656 -22.44 14.36 -38.39
CA ASP A 656 -23.40 15.03 -37.52
C ASP A 656 -23.65 16.47 -37.98
N ILE A 657 -24.91 16.90 -37.95
CA ILE A 657 -25.34 18.28 -38.22
C ILE A 657 -26.26 18.68 -37.07
N THR A 658 -25.75 19.51 -36.17
CA THR A 658 -26.35 19.76 -34.86
C THR A 658 -27.07 21.10 -34.75
N SER A 659 -27.02 21.93 -35.79
CA SER A 659 -27.71 23.22 -35.83
C SER A 659 -28.20 23.59 -37.22
N PRO A 660 -29.43 24.11 -37.36
CA PRO A 660 -29.95 24.64 -38.63
C PRO A 660 -29.26 25.92 -39.09
N GLY A 661 -28.44 26.55 -38.24
CA GLY A 661 -27.65 27.72 -38.61
C GLY A 661 -26.38 27.41 -39.40
N PHE A 662 -25.98 26.12 -39.51
CA PHE A 662 -24.76 25.68 -40.21
C PHE A 662 -23.50 26.50 -39.86
N THR A 663 -23.38 26.94 -38.61
CA THR A 663 -22.21 27.69 -38.13
C THR A 663 -21.03 26.75 -37.89
N ALA A 664 -19.80 27.26 -37.97
CA ALA A 664 -18.61 26.44 -37.68
C ALA A 664 -18.72 25.77 -36.30
N GLY A 665 -18.40 24.48 -36.22
CA GLY A 665 -18.50 23.70 -34.98
C GLY A 665 -19.90 23.17 -34.66
N THR A 666 -20.90 23.37 -35.54
CA THR A 666 -22.23 22.75 -35.41
C THR A 666 -22.51 21.68 -36.46
N PHE A 667 -21.49 21.25 -37.18
CA PHE A 667 -21.54 20.11 -38.09
C PHE A 667 -20.15 19.49 -38.23
N ASP A 668 -20.12 18.24 -38.64
CA ASP A 668 -18.90 17.52 -38.96
C ASP A 668 -18.27 18.06 -40.25
N LEU A 669 -16.95 18.27 -40.24
CA LEU A 669 -16.22 18.86 -41.35
C LEU A 669 -14.91 18.11 -41.62
N VAL A 670 -14.80 17.56 -42.82
CA VAL A 670 -13.51 17.12 -43.37
C VAL A 670 -12.96 18.24 -44.24
N SER A 671 -11.73 18.68 -43.99
CA SER A 671 -11.14 19.84 -44.66
C SER A 671 -9.63 19.68 -44.85
N GLY A 672 -8.96 20.73 -45.35
CA GLY A 672 -7.51 20.76 -45.50
C GLY A 672 -7.05 20.75 -46.96
N SER A 673 -5.74 20.75 -47.16
CA SER A 673 -5.11 20.86 -48.48
C SER A 673 -4.84 19.52 -49.18
N GLY A 674 -5.13 18.40 -48.52
CA GLY A 674 -5.14 17.07 -49.12
C GLY A 674 -6.39 16.81 -49.95
N SER A 675 -6.38 15.71 -50.70
CA SER A 675 -7.47 15.28 -51.56
C SER A 675 -8.35 14.23 -50.88
N VAL A 676 -9.58 14.06 -51.38
CA VAL A 676 -10.52 13.03 -50.92
C VAL A 676 -11.08 12.25 -52.10
N VAL A 677 -11.19 10.93 -51.97
CA VAL A 677 -11.91 10.05 -52.91
C VAL A 677 -13.15 9.52 -52.20
N TYR A 678 -14.34 9.75 -52.76
CA TYR A 678 -15.60 9.33 -52.16
C TYR A 678 -15.99 7.90 -52.57
N GLY A 679 -16.64 7.19 -51.65
CA GLY A 679 -17.32 5.92 -51.89
C GLY A 679 -18.13 5.48 -50.67
N GLY A 680 -18.84 4.36 -50.81
CA GLY A 680 -19.76 3.87 -49.77
C GLY A 680 -21.02 4.74 -49.63
N VAL A 681 -21.63 4.72 -48.45
CA VAL A 681 -22.84 5.48 -48.11
C VAL A 681 -22.47 6.72 -47.30
N LEU A 682 -23.00 7.88 -47.66
CA LEU A 682 -22.94 9.08 -46.83
C LEU A 682 -24.18 9.16 -45.94
N ASN A 683 -23.98 9.08 -44.62
CA ASN A 683 -25.02 9.24 -43.61
C ASN A 683 -24.94 10.65 -43.01
N LEU A 684 -26.03 11.41 -43.09
CA LEU A 684 -26.16 12.76 -42.55
C LEU A 684 -27.13 12.72 -41.36
N ALA A 685 -26.63 12.91 -40.15
CA ALA A 685 -27.39 12.85 -38.92
C ALA A 685 -27.75 14.26 -38.44
N PHE A 686 -29.00 14.69 -38.67
CA PHE A 686 -29.48 16.00 -38.24
C PHE A 686 -30.12 15.94 -36.85
N SER A 687 -29.93 16.97 -36.01
CA SER A 687 -30.40 17.01 -34.61
C SER A 687 -31.91 17.19 -34.37
N ASN A 688 -32.76 16.90 -35.36
CA ASN A 688 -34.22 17.14 -35.38
C ASN A 688 -34.61 18.63 -35.35
N GLY A 689 -35.18 19.13 -36.45
CA GLY A 689 -35.72 20.48 -36.55
C GLY A 689 -36.02 20.85 -38.01
N PRO A 690 -36.75 21.93 -38.29
CA PRO A 690 -36.87 22.42 -39.66
C PRO A 690 -35.52 23.01 -40.08
N TYR A 691 -34.87 22.37 -41.04
CA TYR A 691 -33.73 22.96 -41.75
C TYR A 691 -34.26 23.71 -42.96
N ALA A 692 -33.71 24.88 -43.28
CA ALA A 692 -34.15 25.63 -44.44
C ALA A 692 -33.75 24.90 -45.74
N ASP A 693 -34.69 24.76 -46.66
CA ASP A 693 -34.39 24.27 -48.01
C ASP A 693 -33.43 25.22 -48.72
N GLY A 694 -32.53 24.67 -49.53
CA GLY A 694 -31.56 25.46 -50.28
C GLY A 694 -30.52 24.61 -51.01
N THR A 695 -29.94 25.20 -52.04
CA THR A 695 -28.76 24.67 -52.71
C THR A 695 -27.51 25.03 -51.91
N ASP A 696 -26.57 24.08 -51.81
CA ASP A 696 -25.26 24.27 -51.19
C ASP A 696 -25.33 24.91 -49.78
N VAL A 697 -26.20 24.38 -48.91
CA VAL A 697 -26.47 24.95 -47.58
C VAL A 697 -25.36 24.70 -46.57
N VAL A 698 -24.63 23.58 -46.68
CA VAL A 698 -23.50 23.28 -45.80
C VAL A 698 -22.40 22.52 -46.53
N ARG A 699 -21.15 22.93 -46.35
CA ARG A 699 -19.99 22.26 -46.93
C ARG A 699 -19.34 21.35 -45.90
N ILE A 700 -19.57 20.04 -46.02
CA ILE A 700 -19.03 19.01 -45.10
C ILE A 700 -17.68 18.45 -45.57
N PHE A 701 -17.34 18.63 -46.85
CA PHE A 701 -16.00 18.40 -47.39
C PHE A 701 -15.44 19.71 -47.97
N ALA A 702 -14.42 20.26 -47.34
CA ALA A 702 -13.82 21.56 -47.66
C ALA A 702 -12.36 21.42 -48.13
N ASN A 703 -12.04 20.30 -48.77
CA ASN A 703 -10.68 19.97 -49.18
C ASN A 703 -10.23 20.77 -50.43
N THR A 704 -9.07 21.41 -50.37
CA THR A 704 -8.51 22.17 -51.51
C THR A 704 -7.55 21.37 -52.38
N GLY A 705 -7.17 20.16 -51.96
CA GLY A 705 -6.34 19.24 -52.77
C GLY A 705 -7.11 18.53 -53.88
N GLY A 706 -8.42 18.77 -53.98
CA GLY A 706 -9.32 18.16 -54.96
C GLY A 706 -10.17 17.03 -54.37
N SER A 707 -11.29 16.76 -55.02
CA SER A 707 -12.19 15.65 -54.71
C SER A 707 -12.45 14.82 -55.97
N SER A 708 -12.69 13.53 -55.79
CA SER A 708 -13.08 12.62 -56.88
C SER A 708 -13.95 11.47 -56.36
N GLY A 709 -14.50 10.67 -57.27
CA GLY A 709 -15.46 9.61 -56.90
C GLY A 709 -16.84 10.17 -56.51
N THR A 710 -17.72 9.27 -56.07
CA THR A 710 -19.09 9.60 -55.65
C THR A 710 -19.54 8.63 -54.56
N PHE A 711 -20.34 9.09 -53.59
CA PHE A 711 -21.05 8.18 -52.70
C PHE A 711 -22.10 7.39 -53.49
N THR A 712 -22.27 6.11 -53.15
CA THR A 712 -23.28 5.23 -53.75
C THR A 712 -24.70 5.69 -53.41
N SER A 713 -24.89 6.21 -52.20
CA SER A 713 -26.14 6.82 -51.76
C SER A 713 -25.88 7.86 -50.66
N VAL A 714 -26.83 8.77 -50.51
CA VAL A 714 -26.90 9.75 -49.42
C VAL A 714 -28.14 9.44 -48.59
N VAL A 715 -27.95 9.21 -47.31
CA VAL A 715 -29.01 8.92 -46.34
C VAL A 715 -29.03 10.05 -45.32
N ALA A 716 -30.19 10.65 -45.09
CA ALA A 716 -30.37 11.70 -44.10
C ALA A 716 -31.40 11.28 -43.04
N THR A 717 -31.11 11.54 -41.77
CA THR A 717 -32.01 11.32 -40.64
C THR A 717 -32.21 12.61 -39.86
N GLY A 718 -33.37 12.76 -39.19
CA GLY A 718 -33.66 13.94 -38.38
C GLY A 718 -34.00 15.23 -39.16
N LEU A 719 -34.24 15.11 -40.47
CA LEU A 719 -34.84 16.19 -41.28
C LEU A 719 -36.35 16.27 -41.06
N GLY A 720 -36.94 17.41 -41.44
CA GLY A 720 -38.39 17.59 -41.44
C GLY A 720 -39.09 16.61 -42.40
N ALA A 721 -40.38 16.32 -42.13
CA ALA A 721 -41.16 15.43 -43.00
C ALA A 721 -41.16 15.93 -44.46
N GLY A 722 -40.83 15.04 -45.39
CA GLY A 722 -40.76 15.34 -46.83
C GLY A 722 -39.51 16.09 -47.29
N GLN A 723 -38.54 16.34 -46.41
CA GLN A 723 -37.25 16.96 -46.79
C GLN A 723 -36.18 15.88 -47.05
N TYR A 724 -35.36 16.08 -48.08
CA TYR A 724 -34.25 15.19 -48.42
C TYR A 724 -32.94 15.97 -48.59
N ALA A 725 -31.82 15.28 -48.40
CA ALA A 725 -30.48 15.85 -48.61
C ALA A 725 -29.82 15.24 -49.85
N THR A 726 -29.12 16.06 -50.63
CA THR A 726 -28.26 15.63 -51.72
C THR A 726 -26.84 16.12 -51.49
N PHE A 727 -25.84 15.42 -52.05
CA PHE A 727 -24.43 15.78 -51.93
C PHE A 727 -23.83 16.05 -53.29
N ASN A 728 -23.09 17.16 -53.42
CA ASN A 728 -22.34 17.51 -54.61
C ASN A 728 -20.86 17.09 -54.45
N PRO A 729 -20.40 16.03 -55.15
CA PRO A 729 -19.03 15.53 -55.01
C PRO A 729 -17.97 16.47 -55.61
N VAL A 730 -18.36 17.43 -56.45
CA VAL A 730 -17.41 18.41 -57.02
C VAL A 730 -17.11 19.53 -56.03
N THR A 731 -18.12 19.98 -55.29
CA THR A 731 -17.99 21.14 -54.39
C THR A 731 -17.92 20.77 -52.91
N GLY A 732 -18.28 19.53 -52.56
CA GLY A 732 -18.33 19.02 -51.18
C GLY A 732 -19.51 19.54 -50.36
N PHE A 733 -20.49 20.16 -51.03
CA PHE A 733 -21.68 20.73 -50.39
C PHE A 733 -22.84 19.74 -50.31
N VAL A 734 -23.63 19.88 -49.25
CA VAL A 734 -24.96 19.29 -49.09
C VAL A 734 -26.01 20.33 -49.44
N SER A 735 -27.02 19.92 -50.21
CA SER A 735 -28.23 20.70 -50.48
C SER A 735 -29.42 20.05 -49.79
N LEU A 736 -30.38 20.87 -49.34
CA LEU A 736 -31.65 20.40 -48.79
C LEU A 736 -32.77 20.73 -49.76
N VAL A 737 -33.53 19.71 -50.14
CA VAL A 737 -34.61 19.82 -51.11
C VAL A 737 -35.95 19.43 -50.49
N PRO A 738 -37.03 20.19 -50.76
CA PRO A 738 -38.38 19.81 -50.39
C PRO A 738 -38.86 18.63 -51.23
N GLU A 739 -39.93 17.98 -50.77
CA GLU A 739 -40.52 16.80 -51.41
C GLU A 739 -40.74 17.02 -52.92
N PRO A 740 -40.47 16.02 -53.79
CA PRO A 740 -40.60 16.19 -55.25
C PRO A 740 -41.98 16.72 -55.69
N ALA A 741 -43.03 16.43 -54.93
CA ALA A 741 -44.39 16.92 -55.17
C ALA A 741 -44.52 18.45 -55.01
N THR A 742 -43.74 19.08 -54.11
CA THR A 742 -43.79 20.53 -53.87
C THR A 742 -43.27 21.31 -55.08
N TYR A 743 -42.17 20.85 -55.70
CA TYR A 743 -41.67 21.43 -56.95
C TYR A 743 -42.62 21.20 -58.12
N ALA A 744 -43.19 19.99 -58.23
CA ALA A 744 -44.15 19.67 -59.28
C ALA A 744 -45.45 20.50 -59.15
N LEU A 745 -45.94 20.73 -57.93
CA LEU A 745 -47.13 21.54 -57.65
C LEU A 745 -46.85 23.03 -57.83
N ALA A 746 -45.66 23.54 -57.47
CA ALA A 746 -45.27 24.92 -57.73
C ALA A 746 -45.15 25.20 -59.23
N LEU A 747 -44.52 24.30 -60.00
CA LEU A 747 -44.44 24.38 -61.46
C LEU A 747 -45.83 24.26 -62.11
N ALA A 748 -46.68 23.34 -61.64
CA ALA A 748 -48.06 23.22 -62.10
C ALA A 748 -48.88 24.47 -61.76
N GLY A 749 -48.66 25.08 -60.59
CA GLY A 749 -49.28 26.34 -60.18
C GLY A 749 -48.86 27.53 -61.05
N ILE A 750 -47.57 27.65 -61.39
CA ILE A 750 -47.06 28.67 -62.32
C ILE A 750 -47.61 28.44 -63.74
N ALA A 751 -47.67 27.19 -64.21
CA ALA A 751 -48.26 26.85 -65.50
C ALA A 751 -49.77 27.17 -65.55
N CYS A 752 -50.52 26.87 -64.49
CA CYS A 752 -51.94 27.20 -64.36
C CYS A 752 -52.18 28.72 -64.20
N GLY A 753 -51.30 29.43 -63.49
CA GLY A 753 -51.30 30.88 -63.35
C GLY A 753 -51.01 31.58 -64.69
N GLY A 754 -50.01 31.11 -65.43
CA GLY A 754 -49.72 31.57 -66.80
C GLY A 754 -50.88 31.32 -67.75
N HIS A 755 -51.54 30.15 -67.65
CA HIS A 755 -52.72 29.83 -68.46
C HIS A 755 -53.92 30.71 -68.15
N SER A 756 -54.15 31.06 -66.87
CA SER A 756 -55.25 31.92 -66.45
C SER A 756 -55.02 33.40 -66.80
N ILE A 757 -53.78 33.90 -66.73
CA ILE A 757 -53.40 35.24 -67.23
C ILE A 757 -53.51 35.32 -68.75
N TRP A 758 -53.11 34.28 -69.48
CA TRP A 758 -53.30 34.18 -70.92
C TRP A 758 -54.80 34.22 -71.32
N ARG A 759 -55.67 33.51 -70.58
CA ARG A 759 -57.13 33.59 -70.79
C ARG A 759 -57.70 34.97 -70.51
N ARG A 760 -57.20 35.70 -69.49
CA ARG A 760 -57.64 37.09 -69.23
C ARG A 760 -57.20 38.06 -70.32
N ARG A 761 -55.98 37.91 -70.87
CA ARG A 761 -55.50 38.76 -72.00
C ARG A 761 -56.21 38.53 -73.32
N LYS A 762 -56.82 37.36 -73.55
CA LYS A 762 -57.65 37.09 -74.74
C LYS A 762 -59.10 37.60 -74.64
N ARG A 763 -59.53 38.04 -73.46
CA ARG A 763 -60.90 38.53 -73.20
C ARG A 763 -60.97 40.04 -72.94
N ALA A 764 -59.86 40.76 -73.09
CA ALA A 764 -59.78 42.22 -72.97
C ALA A 764 -59.66 42.86 -74.36
#